data_AF-A0A193BYB7-F1
#
_entry.id   AF-A0A193BYB7-F1
#
_cell.length_a   1.000
_cell.length_b   1.000
_cell.length_c   1.000
_cell.angle_alpha   90.00
_cell.angle_beta   90.00
_cell.angle_gamma   90.00
#
_symmetry.space_group_name_H-M   'P 1'
#
loop_
_entity.id
_entity.type
_entity.pdbx_description
1 polymer ?
#
loop_
_entity_poly.entity_id
_entity_poly.type
_entity_poly.pdbx_seq_one_letter_code
_entity_poly.pdbx_strand_id
1 'polypeptide(L)'
;MTWRLFRAVMAGLLLAAGMAVASAPADASPADAAAPARIMALGDSITGSPGCWRALLWKHLQDSGHTDVDFVGSLPAQGCGFAHDGENEGHGGILATGIVRDNRLPGWLSAARPDIVLMHLGTNDVWSAVPAQAILNAYTTMLDQMRASNPAMKLIVARIIPMNPATCSACGQRVVELNDAIPGWARARSTAASPITVVDQWTGFDTAADTTDGVHPNSSTGIQKMESRWYPAVVAALRPDSPAAVGLHVEGTRVVEANGAAFVMRGVNHAHVWYPNQTGSFANMKSFGANTVRVVLGSGQRWGPSSSANVRNVISLCKQSRQICVLEVHDTTGYGDQSGAATLDQAASYWLSVADELKGQENHVVINLGNEPFGNDQQVSATWTSATSKAITRLREAGLRHLLMADAPMWGQDWQNIMRDNAAAVLNADPQRNTVFSVHMYGVYDTAAEITAYFDAFQAANLSLVVGEFGHNHSDGDPDENTIMAQAQARGLGYLGWSWSGNSSEVGYLDLVDSFDPARLTPWGERFLNGPNGVRQTSKEATIYGGSGTDTQPPSTPDTPAVSAVTATSATLTWTASTDNVGVTGYDVFRAPGASGGTFGLVGSTGTTTYTDTGLTASTTYRYQVRARDAAGNVSAHSGVVTATTGAGGGTGPCKVTYSAPIWGGGGGFTASVTITNTGTSPVNGWTLAFTYTRGQRVTLPGWGATFVQSDSGAVTATNLSWNGTLASNASTSIGFNGTYNGSNPAPASFTLNGSTCAVG
;
A
#
# COMPACT_ATOMS: atom_id res chain seq x y z
N MET A 1 3.94 -60.09 -57.69
CA MET A 1 2.75 -60.81 -57.20
C MET A 1 1.73 -59.75 -56.79
N THR A 2 0.72 -59.49 -57.63
CA THR A 2 -0.68 -60.03 -57.56
C THR A 2 -1.50 -59.36 -56.45
N TRP A 3 -2.29 -58.31 -56.76
CA TRP A 3 -3.71 -58.36 -57.23
C TRP A 3 -4.69 -58.29 -56.03
N ARG A 4 -5.90 -57.68 -56.04
CA ARG A 4 -6.80 -56.93 -56.99
C ARG A 4 -7.94 -56.32 -56.11
N LEU A 5 -8.99 -55.53 -56.47
CA LEU A 5 -9.69 -54.83 -57.60
C LEU A 5 -10.56 -53.72 -56.90
N PHE A 6 -11.26 -52.72 -57.49
CA PHE A 6 -11.13 -51.86 -58.70
C PHE A 6 -12.35 -50.88 -58.77
N ARG A 7 -12.26 -49.78 -59.55
CA ARG A 7 -13.31 -48.72 -59.81
C ARG A 7 -13.49 -47.70 -58.65
N ALA A 8 -13.54 -46.37 -58.81
CA ALA A 8 -13.70 -45.39 -59.92
C ALA A 8 -15.14 -45.02 -60.35
N VAL A 9 -15.46 -43.71 -60.26
CA VAL A 9 -16.28 -42.88 -61.18
C VAL A 9 -16.16 -41.39 -60.76
N MET A 10 -16.15 -40.45 -61.72
CA MET A 10 -16.44 -39.03 -61.49
C MET A 10 -17.74 -38.66 -62.22
N ALA A 11 -18.59 -37.82 -61.62
CA ALA A 11 -19.41 -36.81 -62.32
C ALA A 11 -20.01 -35.84 -61.28
N GLY A 12 -19.89 -34.53 -61.52
CA GLY A 12 -20.16 -33.52 -60.50
C GLY A 12 -21.61 -33.07 -60.32
N LEU A 13 -21.76 -32.00 -59.54
CA LEU A 13 -22.64 -30.91 -59.88
C LEU A 13 -22.12 -29.60 -59.29
N LEU A 14 -22.17 -28.52 -60.06
CA LEU A 14 -21.84 -27.16 -59.63
C LEU A 14 -23.14 -26.45 -59.22
N LEU A 15 -23.15 -25.85 -58.04
CA LEU A 15 -24.07 -24.77 -57.70
C LEU A 15 -23.39 -23.83 -56.70
N ALA A 16 -23.18 -22.59 -57.11
CA ALA A 16 -22.52 -21.58 -56.30
C ALA A 16 -23.56 -20.80 -55.49
N ALA A 17 -23.37 -20.72 -54.18
CA ALA A 17 -24.05 -19.79 -53.29
C ALA A 17 -22.97 -19.00 -52.52
N GLY A 18 -22.67 -17.79 -53.00
CA GLY A 18 -21.68 -16.92 -52.36
C GLY A 18 -22.25 -16.29 -51.09
N MET A 19 -21.76 -16.69 -49.93
CA MET A 19 -21.90 -15.93 -48.69
C MET A 19 -20.51 -15.50 -48.22
N ALA A 20 -20.34 -14.21 -47.99
CA ALA A 20 -19.10 -13.66 -47.44
C ALA A 20 -19.01 -14.02 -45.96
N VAL A 21 -18.27 -15.09 -45.65
CA VAL A 21 -17.90 -15.41 -44.26
C VAL A 21 -16.92 -14.34 -43.80
N ALA A 22 -17.36 -13.50 -42.86
CA ALA A 22 -16.45 -12.60 -42.17
C ALA A 22 -15.39 -13.42 -41.44
N SER A 23 -14.11 -13.07 -41.61
CA SER A 23 -13.01 -13.73 -40.90
C SER A 23 -13.13 -13.41 -39.41
N ALA A 24 -13.69 -14.35 -38.65
CA ALA A 24 -13.49 -14.39 -37.21
C ALA A 24 -11.97 -14.41 -36.90
N PRO A 25 -11.52 -13.84 -35.77
CA PRO A 25 -10.15 -14.06 -35.33
C PRO A 25 -9.91 -15.57 -35.17
N ALA A 26 -8.68 -16.02 -35.43
CA ALA A 26 -8.33 -17.41 -35.16
C ALA A 26 -8.55 -17.69 -33.66
N ASP A 27 -9.33 -18.72 -33.35
CA ASP A 27 -9.53 -19.17 -31.98
C ASP A 27 -8.16 -19.41 -31.32
N ALA A 28 -8.04 -19.00 -30.05
CA ALA A 28 -6.84 -19.29 -29.29
C ALA A 28 -6.64 -20.80 -29.23
N SER A 29 -5.42 -21.26 -29.53
CA SER A 29 -5.01 -22.63 -29.21
C SER A 29 -5.36 -22.92 -27.75
N PRO A 30 -5.88 -24.11 -27.40
CA PRO A 30 -6.00 -24.49 -26.00
C PRO A 30 -4.62 -24.33 -25.36
N ALA A 31 -4.55 -23.59 -24.26
CA ALA A 31 -3.29 -23.40 -23.55
C ALA A 31 -2.75 -24.78 -23.14
N ASP A 32 -1.47 -25.03 -23.40
CA ASP A 32 -0.79 -26.21 -22.89
C ASP A 32 -0.96 -26.21 -21.37
N ALA A 33 -1.70 -27.20 -20.86
CA ALA A 33 -1.77 -27.43 -19.42
C ALA A 33 -0.34 -27.75 -18.94
N ALA A 34 0.10 -27.05 -17.89
CA ALA A 34 1.42 -27.29 -17.33
C ALA A 34 1.54 -28.76 -16.91
N ALA A 35 2.70 -29.37 -17.16
CA ALA A 35 2.94 -30.74 -16.72
C ALA A 35 2.84 -30.81 -15.18
N PRO A 36 2.27 -31.90 -14.62
CA PRO A 36 2.13 -32.04 -13.18
C PRO A 36 3.51 -32.03 -12.50
N ALA A 37 3.58 -31.38 -11.35
CA ALA A 37 4.84 -31.20 -10.62
C ALA A 37 5.36 -32.54 -10.08
N ARG A 38 6.63 -32.85 -10.36
CA ARG A 38 7.20 -34.19 -10.18
C ARG A 38 7.86 -34.32 -8.79
N ILE A 39 7.27 -35.11 -7.91
CA ILE A 39 7.61 -35.22 -6.48
C ILE A 39 8.34 -36.53 -6.19
N MET A 40 9.66 -36.49 -6.01
CA MET A 40 10.42 -37.66 -5.56
C MET A 40 10.44 -37.75 -4.03
N ALA A 41 9.80 -38.79 -3.48
CA ALA A 41 10.01 -39.15 -2.08
C ALA A 41 11.26 -40.04 -1.95
N LEU A 42 12.38 -39.43 -1.55
CA LEU A 42 13.70 -40.06 -1.37
C LEU A 42 13.89 -40.45 0.10
N GLY A 43 14.36 -41.67 0.36
CA GLY A 43 14.63 -42.05 1.74
C GLY A 43 15.04 -43.48 2.02
N ASP A 44 14.96 -43.81 3.30
CA ASP A 44 15.17 -45.16 3.83
C ASP A 44 13.83 -45.89 4.06
N SER A 45 13.79 -46.86 4.99
CA SER A 45 12.61 -47.71 5.22
C SER A 45 11.40 -46.94 5.74
N ILE A 46 11.56 -45.76 6.35
CA ILE A 46 10.42 -44.90 6.76
C ILE A 46 9.71 -44.32 5.53
N THR A 47 10.44 -44.05 4.44
CA THR A 47 9.85 -43.68 3.14
C THR A 47 9.32 -44.92 2.40
N GLY A 48 10.01 -46.06 2.56
CA GLY A 48 9.85 -47.26 1.73
C GLY A 48 9.05 -48.44 2.29
N SER A 49 8.53 -48.41 3.52
CA SER A 49 7.76 -49.53 4.07
C SER A 49 6.89 -49.16 5.30
N PRO A 50 5.55 -49.25 5.24
CA PRO A 50 4.70 -49.30 4.03
C PRO A 50 4.53 -47.90 3.40
N GLY A 51 5.25 -46.88 3.88
CA GLY A 51 5.30 -45.54 3.28
C GLY A 51 3.99 -44.73 3.29
N CYS A 52 2.92 -45.21 3.95
CA CYS A 52 1.55 -44.70 3.77
C CYS A 52 1.30 -43.24 4.19
N TRP A 53 2.26 -42.57 4.85
CA TRP A 53 2.23 -41.11 4.99
C TRP A 53 2.26 -40.41 3.62
N ARG A 54 2.88 -41.03 2.59
CA ARG A 54 2.87 -40.56 1.20
C ARG A 54 1.49 -40.71 0.56
N ALA A 55 0.80 -41.82 0.82
CA ALA A 55 -0.56 -42.07 0.34
C ALA A 55 -1.55 -41.04 0.93
N LEU A 56 -1.45 -40.76 2.24
CA LEU A 56 -2.26 -39.72 2.88
C LEU A 56 -1.90 -38.32 2.39
N LEU A 57 -0.60 -38.01 2.21
CA LEU A 57 -0.12 -36.74 1.67
C LEU A 57 -0.65 -36.48 0.25
N TRP A 58 -0.56 -37.47 -0.64
CA TRP A 58 -1.15 -37.39 -1.98
C TRP A 58 -2.67 -37.17 -1.88
N LYS A 59 -3.37 -37.94 -1.03
CA LYS A 59 -4.82 -37.76 -0.86
C LYS A 59 -5.17 -36.36 -0.35
N HIS A 60 -4.43 -35.81 0.61
CA HIS A 60 -4.67 -34.47 1.15
C HIS A 60 -4.40 -33.38 0.09
N LEU A 61 -3.38 -33.56 -0.77
CA LEU A 61 -3.14 -32.69 -1.92
C LEU A 61 -4.32 -32.74 -2.92
N GLN A 62 -4.82 -33.92 -3.27
CA GLN A 62 -5.98 -34.06 -4.16
C GLN A 62 -7.26 -33.47 -3.53
N ASP A 63 -7.54 -33.77 -2.26
CA ASP A 63 -8.72 -33.28 -1.51
C ASP A 63 -8.71 -31.74 -1.34
N SER A 64 -7.54 -31.11 -1.40
CA SER A 64 -7.35 -29.64 -1.30
C SER A 64 -7.24 -28.94 -2.66
N GLY A 65 -7.34 -29.67 -3.78
CA GLY A 65 -7.30 -29.12 -5.14
C GLY A 65 -5.91 -29.01 -5.76
N HIS A 66 -4.87 -29.53 -5.11
CA HIS A 66 -3.54 -29.70 -5.71
C HIS A 66 -3.49 -30.99 -6.55
N THR A 67 -4.30 -31.03 -7.62
CA THR A 67 -4.46 -32.22 -8.48
C THR A 67 -3.25 -32.50 -9.36
N ASP A 68 -2.56 -31.45 -9.79
CA ASP A 68 -1.52 -31.49 -10.83
C ASP A 68 -0.14 -31.87 -10.23
N VAL A 69 -0.10 -33.04 -9.60
CA VAL A 69 1.09 -33.64 -8.96
C VAL A 69 1.31 -35.07 -9.47
N ASP A 70 2.58 -35.44 -9.61
CA ASP A 70 3.05 -36.77 -10.05
C ASP A 70 4.15 -37.21 -9.07
N PHE A 71 3.90 -38.22 -8.23
CA PHE A 71 4.93 -38.82 -7.38
C PHE A 71 5.83 -39.72 -8.23
N VAL A 72 7.14 -39.70 -7.97
CA VAL A 72 8.12 -40.30 -8.89
C VAL A 72 9.26 -41.02 -8.16
N GLY A 73 9.72 -42.13 -8.74
CA GLY A 73 10.88 -42.90 -8.30
C GLY A 73 10.91 -44.31 -8.90
N SER A 74 11.92 -45.10 -8.54
CA SER A 74 12.10 -46.46 -9.09
C SER A 74 11.24 -47.55 -8.42
N LEU A 75 10.61 -47.26 -7.29
CA LEU A 75 9.75 -48.18 -6.55
C LEU A 75 8.27 -47.80 -6.70
N PRO A 76 7.35 -48.76 -6.94
CA PRO A 76 5.93 -48.50 -7.13
C PRO A 76 5.20 -48.13 -5.82
N ALA A 77 3.99 -47.60 -5.96
CA ALA A 77 3.01 -47.45 -4.89
C ALA A 77 2.81 -48.71 -4.03
N GLN A 78 2.51 -48.51 -2.75
CA GLN A 78 2.45 -49.56 -1.73
C GLN A 78 1.03 -49.74 -1.15
N GLY A 79 0.74 -50.90 -0.55
CA GLY A 79 -0.61 -51.27 -0.14
C GLY A 79 -1.14 -50.51 1.08
N CYS A 80 -1.73 -49.32 0.87
CA CYS A 80 -2.20 -48.42 1.94
C CYS A 80 -3.74 -48.36 2.12
N GLY A 81 -4.48 -49.32 1.56
CA GLY A 81 -5.94 -49.44 1.73
C GLY A 81 -6.80 -48.59 0.79
N PHE A 82 -6.21 -47.68 0.03
CA PHE A 82 -6.88 -46.90 -1.02
C PHE A 82 -5.93 -46.65 -2.21
N ALA A 83 -6.53 -46.39 -3.38
CA ALA A 83 -5.78 -46.03 -4.59
C ALA A 83 -5.18 -44.64 -4.47
N HIS A 84 -3.89 -44.53 -4.77
CA HIS A 84 -3.11 -43.29 -4.77
C HIS A 84 -1.95 -43.45 -5.76
N ASP A 85 -1.43 -42.32 -6.20
CA ASP A 85 -0.10 -42.22 -6.78
C ASP A 85 0.95 -42.28 -5.64
N GLY A 86 1.95 -43.15 -5.78
CA GLY A 86 2.81 -43.59 -4.68
C GLY A 86 4.22 -44.01 -5.09
N GLU A 87 4.65 -43.63 -6.28
CA GLU A 87 5.98 -43.92 -6.79
C GLU A 87 7.05 -43.20 -5.95
N ASN A 88 8.20 -43.85 -5.70
CA ASN A 88 9.14 -43.39 -4.69
C ASN A 88 10.56 -43.96 -4.82
N GLU A 89 11.48 -43.39 -4.05
CA GLU A 89 12.88 -43.77 -3.94
C GLU A 89 13.23 -44.09 -2.46
N GLY A 90 12.31 -44.76 -1.76
CA GLY A 90 12.45 -45.19 -0.36
C GLY A 90 13.02 -46.60 -0.23
N HIS A 91 14.32 -46.74 0.02
CA HIS A 91 14.99 -48.05 0.01
C HIS A 91 15.26 -48.58 1.42
N GLY A 92 14.66 -49.72 1.75
CA GLY A 92 14.89 -50.40 3.04
C GLY A 92 16.36 -50.75 3.26
N GLY A 93 16.89 -50.40 4.43
CA GLY A 93 18.30 -50.62 4.78
C GLY A 93 19.31 -49.72 4.06
N ILE A 94 18.89 -48.75 3.24
CA ILE A 94 19.82 -47.84 2.56
C ILE A 94 20.37 -46.77 3.50
N LEU A 95 21.60 -46.34 3.25
CA LEU A 95 22.28 -45.25 3.95
C LEU A 95 22.46 -44.05 3.00
N ALA A 96 22.34 -42.82 3.50
CA ALA A 96 22.70 -41.59 2.80
C ALA A 96 24.16 -41.63 2.31
N THR A 97 25.06 -42.06 3.20
CA THR A 97 26.48 -42.29 2.87
C THR A 97 26.67 -43.41 1.85
N GLY A 98 25.78 -44.41 1.84
CA GLY A 98 25.74 -45.48 0.84
C GLY A 98 25.30 -45.00 -0.55
N ILE A 99 24.25 -44.18 -0.63
CA ILE A 99 23.75 -43.58 -1.89
C ILE A 99 24.85 -42.80 -2.61
N VAL A 100 25.66 -42.05 -1.86
CA VAL A 100 26.80 -41.28 -2.38
C VAL A 100 27.97 -42.19 -2.74
N ARG A 101 28.37 -43.12 -1.86
CA ARG A 101 29.45 -44.09 -2.11
C ARG A 101 29.22 -44.89 -3.39
N ASP A 102 27.98 -45.33 -3.62
CA ASP A 102 27.58 -46.16 -4.76
C ASP A 102 27.03 -45.31 -5.94
N ASN A 103 27.14 -43.98 -5.87
CA ASN A 103 26.72 -42.99 -6.86
C ASN A 103 25.32 -43.24 -7.46
N ARG A 104 24.33 -43.55 -6.61
CA ARG A 104 23.01 -44.06 -7.04
C ARG A 104 22.07 -42.97 -7.55
N LEU A 105 22.05 -41.83 -6.87
CA LEU A 105 21.07 -40.77 -7.07
C LEU A 105 21.00 -40.19 -8.49
N PRO A 106 22.12 -39.96 -9.22
CA PRO A 106 22.05 -39.45 -10.60
C PRO A 106 21.25 -40.34 -11.57
N GLY A 107 21.25 -41.66 -11.35
CA GLY A 107 20.44 -42.59 -12.15
C GLY A 107 18.94 -42.45 -11.88
N TRP A 108 18.56 -42.33 -10.60
CA TRP A 108 17.18 -42.10 -10.17
C TRP A 108 16.65 -40.74 -10.65
N LEU A 109 17.44 -39.67 -10.49
CA LEU A 109 17.09 -38.33 -10.97
C LEU A 109 16.88 -38.30 -12.49
N SER A 110 17.76 -38.95 -13.25
CA SER A 110 17.67 -39.02 -14.72
C SER A 110 16.41 -39.78 -15.20
N ALA A 111 16.00 -40.83 -14.48
CA ALA A 111 14.80 -41.60 -14.80
C ALA A 111 13.50 -40.90 -14.38
N ALA A 112 13.42 -40.47 -13.12
CA ALA A 112 12.21 -39.92 -12.51
C ALA A 112 11.97 -38.44 -12.87
N ARG A 113 13.05 -37.68 -13.08
CA ARG A 113 13.11 -36.23 -13.36
C ARG A 113 12.22 -35.40 -12.42
N PRO A 114 12.52 -35.34 -11.11
CA PRO A 114 11.74 -34.55 -10.16
C PRO A 114 12.00 -33.04 -10.26
N ASP A 115 10.99 -32.28 -9.86
CA ASP A 115 11.04 -30.85 -9.56
C ASP A 115 11.19 -30.60 -8.06
N ILE A 116 10.62 -31.51 -7.26
CA ILE A 116 10.61 -31.47 -5.80
C ILE A 116 11.15 -32.80 -5.27
N VAL A 117 12.06 -32.75 -4.28
CA VAL A 117 12.51 -33.93 -3.53
C VAL A 117 12.08 -33.80 -2.06
N LEU A 118 11.32 -34.77 -1.55
CA LEU A 118 11.08 -34.96 -0.12
C LEU A 118 12.12 -35.96 0.41
N MET A 119 13.03 -35.50 1.26
CA MET A 119 14.11 -36.32 1.79
C MET A 119 13.89 -36.66 3.27
N HIS A 120 13.46 -37.91 3.54
CA HIS A 120 13.47 -38.51 4.88
C HIS A 120 14.48 -39.66 4.89
N LEU A 121 15.68 -39.37 5.38
CA LEU A 121 16.87 -40.20 5.16
C LEU A 121 17.82 -40.07 6.35
N GLY A 122 18.82 -40.94 6.46
CA GLY A 122 19.82 -40.90 7.52
C GLY A 122 19.46 -41.72 8.77
N THR A 123 18.26 -42.30 8.84
CA THR A 123 17.82 -43.15 9.95
C THR A 123 18.72 -44.37 10.09
N ASN A 124 19.04 -45.02 8.95
CA ASN A 124 19.95 -46.17 8.94
C ASN A 124 21.42 -45.79 9.13
N ASP A 125 21.84 -44.59 8.72
CA ASP A 125 23.19 -44.08 8.99
C ASP A 125 23.38 -43.90 10.51
N VAL A 126 22.43 -43.25 11.17
CA VAL A 126 22.35 -43.12 12.64
C VAL A 126 22.35 -44.48 13.33
N TRP A 127 21.55 -45.43 12.85
CA TRP A 127 21.50 -46.81 13.37
C TRP A 127 22.85 -47.51 13.23
N SER A 128 23.51 -47.33 12.09
CA SER A 128 24.84 -47.84 11.75
C SER A 128 26.00 -47.07 12.40
N ALA A 129 25.71 -46.15 13.34
CA ALA A 129 26.69 -45.32 14.06
C ALA A 129 27.53 -44.39 13.17
N VAL A 130 27.02 -44.00 11.99
CA VAL A 130 27.64 -42.97 11.14
C VAL A 130 27.48 -41.60 11.81
N PRO A 131 28.57 -40.81 11.97
CA PRO A 131 28.48 -39.47 12.57
C PRO A 131 27.65 -38.49 11.73
N ALA A 132 26.87 -37.63 12.39
CA ALA A 132 26.00 -36.64 11.74
C ALA A 132 26.70 -35.80 10.65
N GLN A 133 27.96 -35.39 10.89
CA GLN A 133 28.74 -34.64 9.88
C GLN A 133 29.01 -35.43 8.59
N ALA A 134 29.17 -36.76 8.66
CA ALA A 134 29.34 -37.59 7.48
C ALA A 134 28.02 -37.72 6.69
N ILE A 135 26.88 -37.77 7.39
CA ILE A 135 25.54 -37.74 6.78
C ILE A 135 25.32 -36.40 6.05
N LEU A 136 25.66 -35.27 6.68
CA LEU A 136 25.55 -33.93 6.06
C LEU A 136 26.53 -33.71 4.89
N ASN A 137 27.69 -34.35 4.91
CA ASN A 137 28.59 -34.38 3.76
C ASN A 137 27.92 -35.13 2.59
N ALA A 138 27.31 -36.28 2.85
CA ALA A 138 26.54 -37.01 1.84
C ALA A 138 25.32 -36.21 1.33
N TYR A 139 24.59 -35.52 2.21
CA TYR A 139 23.50 -34.61 1.82
C TYR A 139 23.98 -33.49 0.91
N THR A 140 25.19 -32.96 1.14
CA THR A 140 25.79 -31.96 0.24
C THR A 140 26.01 -32.54 -1.15
N THR A 141 26.66 -33.71 -1.25
CA THR A 141 26.89 -34.35 -2.55
C THR A 141 25.59 -34.72 -3.27
N MET A 142 24.56 -35.15 -2.55
CA MET A 142 23.23 -35.42 -3.13
C MET A 142 22.53 -34.15 -3.60
N LEU A 143 22.61 -33.04 -2.85
CA LEU A 143 22.10 -31.74 -3.26
C LEU A 143 22.79 -31.21 -4.53
N ASP A 144 24.11 -31.38 -4.64
CA ASP A 144 24.86 -30.98 -5.83
C ASP A 144 24.46 -31.85 -7.05
N GLN A 145 24.20 -33.15 -6.85
CA GLN A 145 23.66 -34.04 -7.88
C GLN A 145 22.22 -33.66 -8.29
N MET A 146 21.37 -33.29 -7.33
CA MET A 146 20.01 -32.79 -7.58
C MET A 146 20.06 -31.53 -8.45
N ARG A 147 20.91 -30.55 -8.09
CA ARG A 147 21.09 -29.29 -8.83
C ARG A 147 21.72 -29.46 -10.21
N ALA A 148 22.58 -30.47 -10.38
CA ALA A 148 23.11 -30.84 -11.69
C ALA A 148 22.05 -31.48 -12.60
N SER A 149 21.03 -32.14 -12.03
CA SER A 149 19.90 -32.70 -12.79
C SER A 149 18.78 -31.69 -13.05
N ASN A 150 18.53 -30.77 -12.10
CA ASN A 150 17.55 -29.70 -12.21
C ASN A 150 18.06 -28.48 -11.40
N PRO A 151 18.54 -27.41 -12.06
CA PRO A 151 19.03 -26.20 -11.36
C PRO A 151 17.98 -25.49 -10.50
N ALA A 152 16.69 -25.77 -10.72
CA ALA A 152 15.56 -25.24 -9.96
C ALA A 152 15.03 -26.21 -8.89
N MET A 153 15.73 -27.32 -8.59
CA MET A 153 15.23 -28.36 -7.68
C MET A 153 14.85 -27.79 -6.30
N LYS A 154 13.62 -28.06 -5.86
CA LYS A 154 13.12 -27.70 -4.53
C LYS A 154 13.34 -28.88 -3.58
N LEU A 155 14.23 -28.74 -2.61
CA LEU A 155 14.51 -29.79 -1.61
C LEU A 155 13.71 -29.54 -0.33
N ILE A 156 12.91 -30.51 0.10
CA ILE A 156 12.24 -30.51 1.39
C ILE A 156 12.85 -31.61 2.25
N VAL A 157 13.64 -31.26 3.26
CA VAL A 157 14.39 -32.20 4.10
C VAL A 157 13.81 -32.30 5.50
N ALA A 158 13.69 -33.52 6.03
CA ALA A 158 13.25 -33.74 7.40
C ALA A 158 14.39 -33.50 8.41
N ARG A 159 14.10 -32.85 9.55
CA ARG A 159 14.59 -33.35 10.85
C ARG A 159 13.84 -34.67 11.05
N ILE A 160 14.52 -35.81 11.02
CA ILE A 160 13.87 -37.13 11.00
C ILE A 160 13.14 -37.43 12.31
N ILE A 161 12.14 -38.30 12.27
CA ILE A 161 11.41 -38.78 13.46
C ILE A 161 12.38 -39.36 14.51
N PRO A 162 12.05 -39.29 15.81
CA PRO A 162 12.82 -39.98 16.84
C PRO A 162 12.80 -41.49 16.62
N MET A 163 13.87 -42.16 17.07
CA MET A 163 13.98 -43.60 17.03
C MET A 163 14.51 -44.16 18.35
N ASN A 164 13.91 -45.25 18.81
CA ASN A 164 14.31 -45.99 20.01
C ASN A 164 14.16 -47.51 19.79
N PRO A 165 14.84 -48.11 18.80
CA PRO A 165 14.81 -49.54 18.59
C PRO A 165 15.48 -50.29 19.74
N ALA A 166 14.93 -51.43 20.14
CA ALA A 166 15.45 -52.27 21.22
C ALA A 166 16.91 -52.74 21.06
N THR A 167 17.48 -52.62 19.85
CA THR A 167 18.87 -52.97 19.53
C THR A 167 19.87 -51.81 19.61
N CYS A 168 19.42 -50.56 19.84
CA CYS A 168 20.30 -49.38 19.84
C CYS A 168 19.84 -48.27 20.79
N SER A 169 20.20 -48.38 22.07
CA SER A 169 19.96 -47.33 23.08
C SER A 169 20.64 -45.98 22.77
N ALA A 170 21.72 -45.98 21.99
CA ALA A 170 22.42 -44.76 21.58
C ALA A 170 21.75 -44.02 20.40
N CYS A 171 20.76 -44.64 19.72
CA CYS A 171 20.26 -44.10 18.46
C CYS A 171 19.44 -42.82 18.63
N GLY A 172 18.62 -42.70 19.68
CA GLY A 172 17.84 -41.48 19.94
C GLY A 172 18.73 -40.23 20.07
N GLN A 173 19.85 -40.33 20.78
CA GLN A 173 20.80 -39.22 20.94
C GLN A 173 21.49 -38.85 19.61
N ARG A 174 21.86 -39.84 18.79
CA ARG A 174 22.44 -39.61 17.46
C ARG A 174 21.44 -38.96 16.49
N VAL A 175 20.14 -39.22 16.63
CA VAL A 175 19.12 -38.49 15.87
C VAL A 175 19.09 -37.02 16.29
N VAL A 176 19.19 -36.70 17.58
CA VAL A 176 19.31 -35.29 18.06
C VAL A 176 20.52 -34.61 17.41
N GLU A 177 21.69 -35.24 17.46
CA GLU A 177 22.93 -34.73 16.84
C GLU A 177 22.78 -34.42 15.34
N LEU A 178 22.04 -35.25 14.60
CA LEU A 178 21.73 -35.01 13.19
C LEU A 178 20.68 -33.89 13.00
N ASN A 179 19.59 -33.95 13.76
CA ASN A 179 18.45 -33.04 13.65
C ASN A 179 18.78 -31.60 14.04
N ASP A 180 19.76 -31.37 14.92
CA ASP A 180 20.20 -30.03 15.30
C ASP A 180 21.17 -29.43 14.27
N ALA A 181 21.89 -30.27 13.52
CA ALA A 181 22.82 -29.84 12.48
C ALA A 181 22.13 -29.56 11.12
N ILE A 182 21.03 -30.27 10.81
CA ILE A 182 20.26 -30.11 9.55
C ILE A 182 19.81 -28.66 9.27
N PRO A 183 19.21 -27.91 10.23
CA PRO A 183 18.80 -26.51 9.99
C PRO A 183 19.94 -25.58 9.62
N GLY A 184 21.13 -25.77 10.21
CA GLY A 184 22.33 -25.02 9.87
C GLY A 184 22.84 -25.37 8.47
N TRP A 185 22.89 -26.67 8.15
CA TRP A 185 23.30 -27.18 6.83
C TRP A 185 22.39 -26.65 5.69
N ALA A 186 21.07 -26.70 5.89
CA ALA A 186 20.09 -26.26 4.92
C ALA A 186 20.16 -24.75 4.66
N ARG A 187 20.17 -23.93 5.74
CA ARG A 187 20.31 -22.47 5.64
C ARG A 187 21.60 -22.05 4.92
N ALA A 188 22.71 -22.76 5.15
CA ALA A 188 23.99 -22.49 4.50
C ALA A 188 24.07 -22.91 3.02
N ARG A 189 23.05 -23.56 2.46
CA ARG A 189 23.05 -24.12 1.09
C ARG A 189 21.81 -23.77 0.26
N SER A 190 20.73 -23.30 0.88
CA SER A 190 19.51 -22.84 0.21
C SER A 190 19.80 -21.66 -0.71
N THR A 191 19.17 -21.61 -1.89
CA THR A 191 19.26 -20.48 -2.83
C THR A 191 17.87 -20.11 -3.34
N ALA A 192 17.71 -18.91 -3.90
CA ALA A 192 16.43 -18.49 -4.46
C ALA A 192 15.96 -19.37 -5.64
N ALA A 193 16.88 -19.93 -6.43
CA ALA A 193 16.56 -20.82 -7.54
C ALA A 193 16.34 -22.27 -7.08
N SER A 194 17.09 -22.76 -6.10
CA SER A 194 16.97 -24.12 -5.55
C SER A 194 16.84 -24.03 -4.02
N PRO A 195 15.62 -23.75 -3.51
CA PRO A 195 15.39 -23.57 -2.09
C PRO A 195 15.46 -24.91 -1.34
N ILE A 196 15.92 -24.84 -0.09
CA ILE A 196 15.90 -25.95 0.86
C ILE A 196 14.97 -25.59 2.03
N THR A 197 13.86 -26.31 2.14
CA THR A 197 12.90 -26.20 3.24
C THR A 197 13.16 -27.32 4.25
N VAL A 198 13.22 -26.99 5.54
CA VAL A 198 13.34 -27.99 6.61
C VAL A 198 11.96 -28.25 7.23
N VAL A 199 11.59 -29.52 7.33
CA VAL A 199 10.36 -29.98 7.99
C VAL A 199 10.74 -30.66 9.31
N ASP A 200 10.10 -30.26 10.40
CA ASP A 200 10.31 -30.92 11.69
C ASP A 200 9.35 -32.11 11.86
N GLN A 201 9.87 -33.34 11.69
CA GLN A 201 9.16 -34.58 11.97
C GLN A 201 9.43 -35.12 13.39
N TRP A 202 10.33 -34.48 14.14
CA TRP A 202 10.72 -34.89 15.48
C TRP A 202 9.78 -34.34 16.56
N THR A 203 9.47 -33.05 16.48
CA THR A 203 8.80 -32.33 17.57
C THR A 203 7.34 -32.73 17.71
N GLY A 204 7.00 -33.40 18.82
CA GLY A 204 5.67 -33.94 19.12
C GLY A 204 5.45 -35.41 18.69
N PHE A 205 6.51 -36.10 18.27
CA PHE A 205 6.50 -37.51 17.91
C PHE A 205 7.02 -38.37 19.08
N ASP A 206 6.32 -39.45 19.42
CA ASP A 206 6.64 -40.34 20.54
C ASP A 206 6.94 -41.75 20.01
N THR A 207 8.13 -42.28 20.29
CA THR A 207 8.55 -43.58 19.73
C THR A 207 7.71 -44.77 20.17
N ALA A 208 7.07 -44.71 21.34
CA ALA A 208 6.25 -45.81 21.88
C ALA A 208 4.79 -45.72 21.44
N ALA A 209 4.25 -44.50 21.26
CA ALA A 209 2.88 -44.29 20.82
C ALA A 209 2.72 -44.21 19.29
N ASP A 210 3.72 -43.72 18.55
CA ASP A 210 3.63 -43.41 17.12
C ASP A 210 4.35 -44.40 16.18
N THR A 211 5.10 -45.38 16.70
CA THR A 211 5.76 -46.41 15.89
C THR A 211 5.21 -47.82 16.13
N THR A 212 5.71 -48.82 15.39
CA THR A 212 5.41 -50.25 15.59
C THR A 212 6.54 -51.03 16.26
N ASP A 213 7.79 -50.57 16.13
CA ASP A 213 9.02 -51.29 16.53
C ASP A 213 10.09 -50.38 17.18
N GLY A 214 9.72 -49.12 17.48
CA GLY A 214 10.64 -48.06 17.92
C GLY A 214 11.19 -47.20 16.77
N VAL A 215 10.85 -47.49 15.50
CA VAL A 215 11.38 -46.77 14.32
C VAL A 215 10.30 -46.49 13.27
N HIS A 216 9.52 -47.49 12.86
CA HIS A 216 8.61 -47.38 11.72
C HIS A 216 7.24 -46.82 12.15
N PRO A 217 6.77 -45.70 11.56
CA PRO A 217 5.49 -45.08 11.91
C PRO A 217 4.30 -46.04 11.83
N ASN A 218 3.45 -46.04 12.87
CA ASN A 218 2.22 -46.82 12.90
C ASN A 218 1.06 -46.12 12.19
N SER A 219 0.02 -46.89 11.86
CA SER A 219 -1.18 -46.42 11.15
C SER A 219 -2.20 -45.71 12.05
N SER A 220 -2.06 -45.77 13.38
CA SER A 220 -2.97 -45.11 14.33
C SER A 220 -2.67 -43.63 14.53
N THR A 221 -1.39 -43.23 14.54
CA THR A 221 -0.98 -41.84 14.83
C THR A 221 0.25 -41.39 14.05
N GLY A 222 1.32 -42.20 13.99
CA GLY A 222 2.60 -41.76 13.42
C GLY A 222 2.55 -41.40 11.94
N ILE A 223 1.85 -42.21 11.14
CA ILE A 223 1.65 -41.96 9.70
C ILE A 223 0.91 -40.63 9.47
N GLN A 224 -0.10 -40.30 10.29
CA GLN A 224 -0.84 -39.04 10.20
C GLN A 224 0.01 -37.84 10.64
N LYS A 225 0.78 -37.98 11.73
CA LYS A 225 1.73 -36.94 12.17
C LYS A 225 2.75 -36.60 11.07
N MET A 226 3.31 -37.61 10.40
CA MET A 226 4.27 -37.38 9.33
C MET A 226 3.67 -36.66 8.12
N GLU A 227 2.48 -37.08 7.69
CA GLU A 227 1.74 -36.43 6.61
C GLU A 227 1.53 -34.94 6.90
N SER A 228 0.93 -34.61 8.05
CA SER A 228 0.48 -33.25 8.34
C SER A 228 1.64 -32.26 8.57
N ARG A 229 2.85 -32.78 8.81
CA ARG A 229 4.11 -31.99 8.80
C ARG A 229 4.66 -31.79 7.39
N TRP A 230 4.55 -32.76 6.49
CA TRP A 230 4.97 -32.64 5.09
C TRP A 230 4.07 -31.70 4.28
N TYR A 231 2.75 -31.88 4.38
CA TYR A 231 1.74 -31.21 3.56
C TYR A 231 1.96 -29.69 3.37
N PRO A 232 2.08 -28.85 4.42
CA PRO A 232 2.24 -27.41 4.24
C PRO A 232 3.54 -27.02 3.52
N ALA A 233 4.62 -27.81 3.68
CA ALA A 233 5.88 -27.57 2.98
C ALA A 233 5.82 -28.00 1.50
N VAL A 234 5.08 -29.07 1.19
CA VAL A 234 4.84 -29.51 -0.20
C VAL A 234 3.95 -28.52 -0.93
N VAL A 235 2.85 -28.08 -0.31
CA VAL A 235 1.97 -27.02 -0.86
C VAL A 235 2.75 -25.73 -1.11
N ALA A 236 3.67 -25.34 -0.23
CA ALA A 236 4.53 -24.19 -0.44
C ALA A 236 5.48 -24.37 -1.65
N ALA A 237 6.04 -25.56 -1.85
CA ALA A 237 6.95 -25.87 -2.95
C ALA A 237 6.24 -26.04 -4.31
N LEU A 238 5.00 -26.52 -4.33
CA LEU A 238 4.15 -26.70 -5.51
C LEU A 238 3.72 -25.39 -6.17
N ARG A 239 3.79 -24.27 -5.44
CA ARG A 239 3.47 -22.95 -6.00
C ARG A 239 4.46 -22.58 -7.11
N PRO A 240 4.00 -21.91 -8.18
CA PRO A 240 4.89 -21.34 -9.18
C PRO A 240 5.84 -20.33 -8.51
N ASP A 241 7.06 -20.24 -9.02
CA ASP A 241 8.12 -19.42 -8.43
C ASP A 241 7.70 -17.96 -8.40
N SER A 242 7.25 -17.53 -7.23
CA SER A 242 6.71 -16.19 -7.05
C SER A 242 7.86 -15.20 -7.14
N PRO A 243 7.69 -14.10 -7.91
CA PRO A 243 8.75 -13.10 -8.05
C PRO A 243 9.14 -12.61 -6.66
N ALA A 244 10.45 -12.48 -6.42
CA ALA A 244 11.01 -12.12 -5.13
C ALA A 244 10.34 -10.87 -4.53
N ALA A 245 10.41 -10.75 -3.20
CA ALA A 245 9.95 -9.57 -2.47
C ALA A 245 10.51 -8.28 -3.09
N VAL A 246 9.67 -7.26 -3.20
CA VAL A 246 10.02 -5.96 -3.79
C VAL A 246 9.86 -4.90 -2.70
N GLY A 247 10.78 -3.95 -2.63
CA GLY A 247 10.69 -2.87 -1.63
C GLY A 247 11.16 -3.32 -0.25
N LEU A 248 10.40 -2.94 0.78
CA LEU A 248 10.58 -3.41 2.14
C LEU A 248 10.37 -4.93 2.19
N HIS A 249 11.31 -5.65 2.81
CA HIS A 249 11.20 -7.09 2.96
C HIS A 249 11.84 -7.64 4.23
N VAL A 250 11.65 -8.94 4.51
CA VAL A 250 12.24 -9.60 5.70
C VAL A 250 13.47 -10.43 5.34
N GLU A 251 14.50 -10.37 6.18
CA GLU A 251 15.70 -11.22 6.13
C GLU A 251 15.90 -11.90 7.50
N GLY A 252 15.18 -13.01 7.70
CA GLY A 252 15.14 -13.71 8.99
C GLY A 252 14.44 -12.86 10.06
N THR A 253 15.18 -12.47 11.10
CA THR A 253 14.66 -11.63 12.19
C THR A 253 14.54 -10.14 11.85
N ARG A 254 15.12 -9.68 10.73
CA ARG A 254 15.18 -8.26 10.36
C ARG A 254 14.13 -7.89 9.31
N VAL A 255 13.65 -6.65 9.36
CA VAL A 255 13.14 -5.94 8.18
C VAL A 255 14.29 -5.20 7.50
N VAL A 256 14.28 -5.18 6.17
CA VAL A 256 15.25 -4.50 5.31
C VAL A 256 14.56 -3.72 4.19
N GLU A 257 15.26 -2.75 3.62
CA GLU A 257 14.86 -2.02 2.43
C GLU A 257 15.34 -2.72 1.14
N ALA A 258 14.90 -2.27 -0.03
CA ALA A 258 15.24 -2.89 -1.32
C ALA A 258 16.75 -2.90 -1.66
N ASN A 259 17.56 -2.15 -0.92
CA ASN A 259 19.03 -2.11 -1.03
C ASN A 259 19.74 -2.99 0.02
N GLY A 260 19.00 -3.75 0.84
CA GLY A 260 19.53 -4.60 1.91
C GLY A 260 19.85 -3.86 3.23
N ALA A 261 19.63 -2.54 3.31
CA ALA A 261 19.79 -1.80 4.57
C ALA A 261 18.75 -2.25 5.60
N ALA A 262 19.19 -2.55 6.83
CA ALA A 262 18.29 -2.94 7.91
C ALA A 262 17.43 -1.76 8.39
N PHE A 263 16.11 -1.90 8.29
CA PHE A 263 15.15 -0.89 8.72
C PHE A 263 14.49 -1.29 10.04
N VAL A 264 14.64 -0.43 11.05
CA VAL A 264 14.13 -0.68 12.40
C VAL A 264 13.08 0.40 12.72
N MET A 265 11.82 -0.01 12.85
CA MET A 265 10.71 0.92 13.06
C MET A 265 10.83 1.62 14.43
N ARG A 266 10.71 2.95 14.42
CA ARG A 266 10.73 3.86 15.57
C ARG A 266 9.69 4.95 15.28
N GLY A 267 8.45 4.63 15.60
CA GLY A 267 7.30 5.36 15.08
C GLY A 267 6.13 5.50 16.04
N VAL A 268 5.01 6.01 15.52
CA VAL A 268 3.81 6.35 16.30
C VAL A 268 2.56 5.88 15.56
N ASN A 269 1.55 5.43 16.30
CA ASN A 269 0.21 5.16 15.79
C ASN A 269 -0.63 6.44 15.67
N HIS A 270 -1.34 6.63 14.56
CA HIS A 270 -2.16 7.81 14.28
C HIS A 270 -3.57 7.43 13.83
N ALA A 271 -4.56 7.85 14.64
CA ALA A 271 -5.99 7.60 14.55
C ALA A 271 -6.72 8.28 13.35
N HIS A 272 -6.16 8.17 12.15
CA HIS A 272 -6.58 8.92 10.96
C HIS A 272 -8.04 8.70 10.54
N VAL A 273 -8.59 7.47 10.63
CA VAL A 273 -10.01 7.22 10.29
C VAL A 273 -10.99 7.98 11.20
N TRP A 274 -10.63 8.24 12.46
CA TRP A 274 -11.44 9.03 13.40
C TRP A 274 -11.13 10.53 13.31
N TYR A 275 -9.91 10.89 12.93
CA TYR A 275 -9.42 12.28 12.86
C TYR A 275 -8.84 12.68 11.48
N PRO A 276 -9.57 12.50 10.37
CA PRO A 276 -9.01 12.58 9.00
C PRO A 276 -8.54 13.99 8.58
N ASN A 277 -8.84 15.02 9.37
CA ASN A 277 -8.39 16.39 9.17
C ASN A 277 -7.07 16.71 9.90
N GLN A 278 -6.58 15.85 10.78
CA GLN A 278 -5.37 16.09 11.59
C GLN A 278 -4.07 15.76 10.83
N THR A 279 -4.03 16.05 9.53
CA THR A 279 -2.94 15.69 8.60
C THR A 279 -1.60 16.36 8.92
N GLY A 280 -1.60 17.44 9.72
CA GLY A 280 -0.37 18.00 10.29
C GLY A 280 0.38 17.02 11.21
N SER A 281 -0.30 16.02 11.76
CA SER A 281 0.29 15.01 12.66
C SER A 281 1.48 14.28 12.04
N PHE A 282 1.48 14.03 10.72
CA PHE A 282 2.58 13.34 10.03
C PHE A 282 3.90 14.12 10.14
N ALA A 283 3.87 15.41 9.78
CA ALA A 283 5.01 16.30 9.94
C ALA A 283 5.36 16.53 11.43
N ASN A 284 4.36 16.57 12.32
CA ASN A 284 4.58 16.72 13.75
C ASN A 284 5.27 15.50 14.37
N MET A 285 4.90 14.27 14.01
CA MET A 285 5.56 13.04 14.44
C MET A 285 6.99 12.96 13.89
N LYS A 286 7.19 13.35 12.62
CA LYS A 286 8.52 13.49 12.02
C LYS A 286 9.41 14.51 12.77
N SER A 287 8.78 15.57 13.28
CA SER A 287 9.19 16.41 14.42
C SER A 287 10.14 15.81 15.46
N PHE A 288 9.70 14.64 15.92
CA PHE A 288 10.29 13.86 17.00
C PHE A 288 11.22 12.76 16.49
N GLY A 289 11.58 12.79 15.20
CA GLY A 289 12.48 11.85 14.55
C GLY A 289 11.81 10.57 14.07
N ALA A 290 10.49 10.40 14.21
CA ALA A 290 9.80 9.16 13.87
C ALA A 290 10.04 8.75 12.40
N ASN A 291 10.60 7.55 12.18
CA ASN A 291 10.89 7.02 10.84
C ASN A 291 9.71 6.23 10.25
N THR A 292 8.73 5.89 11.07
CA THR A 292 7.52 5.16 10.69
C THR A 292 6.30 5.86 11.30
N VAL A 293 5.16 5.76 10.62
CA VAL A 293 3.83 6.04 11.18
C VAL A 293 2.92 4.86 10.85
N ARG A 294 2.15 4.40 11.84
CA ARG A 294 1.08 3.40 11.63
C ARG A 294 -0.26 4.14 11.59
N VAL A 295 -0.99 3.98 10.50
CA VAL A 295 -2.13 4.84 10.15
C VAL A 295 -3.40 4.02 10.16
N VAL A 296 -4.26 4.33 11.12
CA VAL A 296 -5.56 3.69 11.37
C VAL A 296 -6.51 4.00 10.21
N LEU A 297 -6.91 2.98 9.42
CA LEU A 297 -7.89 3.09 8.35
C LEU A 297 -9.17 2.32 8.68
N GLY A 298 -10.28 2.69 8.01
CA GLY A 298 -11.52 1.92 8.03
C GLY A 298 -11.72 1.14 6.74
N SER A 299 -12.38 -0.02 6.85
CA SER A 299 -12.81 -0.89 5.76
C SER A 299 -14.32 -0.82 5.49
N GLY A 300 -15.07 -0.08 6.31
CA GLY A 300 -16.52 0.11 6.15
C GLY A 300 -17.39 -0.86 6.96
N GLN A 301 -16.83 -1.63 7.90
CA GLN A 301 -17.62 -2.59 8.70
C GLN A 301 -18.04 -2.00 10.05
N ARG A 302 -17.17 -1.20 10.68
CA ARG A 302 -17.40 -0.42 11.92
C ARG A 302 -17.17 1.07 11.70
N TRP A 303 -16.13 1.41 10.96
CA TRP A 303 -15.79 2.80 10.60
C TRP A 303 -15.73 2.95 9.08
N GLY A 304 -16.01 4.16 8.59
CA GLY A 304 -16.20 4.41 7.15
C GLY A 304 -14.99 3.96 6.31
N PRO A 305 -15.20 3.41 5.10
CA PRO A 305 -14.11 2.90 4.29
C PRO A 305 -13.19 4.04 3.86
N SER A 306 -11.91 3.96 4.23
CA SER A 306 -10.86 4.88 3.78
C SER A 306 -10.67 4.69 2.27
N SER A 307 -11.31 5.53 1.46
CA SER A 307 -11.37 5.40 0.01
C SER A 307 -9.99 5.47 -0.64
N SER A 308 -9.87 5.01 -1.89
CA SER A 308 -8.61 5.02 -2.66
C SER A 308 -7.96 6.43 -2.71
N ALA A 309 -8.77 7.48 -2.80
CA ALA A 309 -8.30 8.87 -2.73
C ALA A 309 -7.75 9.27 -1.33
N ASN A 310 -8.34 8.74 -0.25
CA ASN A 310 -7.85 8.93 1.11
C ASN A 310 -6.53 8.16 1.33
N VAL A 311 -6.45 6.90 0.90
CA VAL A 311 -5.24 6.05 0.95
C VAL A 311 -4.08 6.71 0.18
N ARG A 312 -4.32 7.16 -1.07
CA ARG A 312 -3.33 7.90 -1.86
C ARG A 312 -2.82 9.15 -1.14
N ASN A 313 -3.72 9.90 -0.49
CA ASN A 313 -3.35 11.09 0.28
C ASN A 313 -2.51 10.75 1.53
N VAL A 314 -2.86 9.71 2.27
CA VAL A 314 -2.08 9.21 3.42
C VAL A 314 -0.67 8.79 3.00
N ILE A 315 -0.55 8.01 1.93
CA ILE A 315 0.75 7.59 1.38
C ILE A 315 1.59 8.82 0.96
N SER A 316 0.95 9.84 0.38
CA SER A 316 1.60 11.12 0.05
C SER A 316 2.13 11.83 1.30
N LEU A 317 1.33 11.93 2.37
CA LEU A 317 1.72 12.56 3.64
C LEU A 317 2.88 11.82 4.34
N CYS A 318 2.85 10.49 4.34
CA CYS A 318 3.95 9.64 4.81
C CYS A 318 5.25 9.94 4.05
N LYS A 319 5.20 9.93 2.71
CA LYS A 319 6.38 10.15 1.84
C LYS A 319 6.90 11.59 1.93
N GLN A 320 6.02 12.59 1.95
CA GLN A 320 6.38 13.99 2.16
C GLN A 320 7.05 14.21 3.53
N SER A 321 6.61 13.48 4.55
CA SER A 321 7.21 13.48 5.89
C SER A 321 8.46 12.59 6.00
N ARG A 322 8.90 11.91 4.91
CA ARG A 322 10.00 10.94 4.91
C ARG A 322 9.83 9.87 6.00
N GLN A 323 8.64 9.27 6.06
CA GLN A 323 8.26 8.19 6.97
C GLN A 323 7.80 6.96 6.20
N ILE A 324 8.10 5.77 6.70
CA ILE A 324 7.47 4.53 6.23
C ILE A 324 6.04 4.49 6.74
N CYS A 325 5.11 4.12 5.88
CA CYS A 325 3.67 4.14 6.10
C CYS A 325 3.20 2.71 6.39
N VAL A 326 2.94 2.37 7.65
CA VAL A 326 2.24 1.11 7.99
C VAL A 326 0.74 1.41 7.91
N LEU A 327 0.05 0.88 6.91
CA LEU A 327 -1.39 1.06 6.76
C LEU A 327 -2.11 -0.13 7.39
N GLU A 328 -3.09 0.11 8.25
CA GLU A 328 -3.84 -0.93 8.96
C GLU A 328 -5.36 -0.76 8.81
N VAL A 329 -6.12 -1.86 8.83
CA VAL A 329 -7.60 -1.87 8.85
C VAL A 329 -8.10 -2.14 10.26
N HIS A 330 -8.71 -1.13 10.89
CA HIS A 330 -8.98 -1.20 12.32
C HIS A 330 -10.29 -1.94 12.66
N ASP A 331 -11.17 -2.20 11.68
CA ASP A 331 -12.47 -2.82 11.97
C ASP A 331 -12.35 -4.25 12.52
N THR A 332 -11.24 -4.95 12.29
CA THR A 332 -11.00 -6.33 12.74
C THR A 332 -10.78 -6.46 14.25
N THR A 333 -10.45 -5.37 14.94
CA THR A 333 -10.09 -5.32 16.37
C THR A 333 -11.07 -6.10 17.25
N GLY A 334 -10.60 -7.22 17.81
CA GLY A 334 -11.34 -8.03 18.78
C GLY A 334 -12.33 -9.05 18.21
N TYR A 335 -12.24 -9.46 16.93
CA TYR A 335 -13.17 -10.42 16.32
C TYR A 335 -13.35 -11.72 17.13
N GLY A 336 -14.60 -12.08 17.43
CA GLY A 336 -14.97 -13.11 18.40
C GLY A 336 -15.62 -12.50 19.64
N ASP A 337 -14.97 -11.51 20.26
CA ASP A 337 -15.48 -10.79 21.43
C ASP A 337 -16.34 -9.57 20.99
N GLN A 338 -15.78 -8.78 20.06
CA GLN A 338 -16.29 -7.47 19.71
C GLN A 338 -17.38 -7.55 18.65
N SER A 339 -18.61 -7.25 19.05
CA SER A 339 -19.75 -7.17 18.13
C SER A 339 -19.47 -6.18 16.97
N GLY A 340 -19.73 -6.63 15.74
CA GLY A 340 -19.45 -5.88 14.52
C GLY A 340 -18.00 -5.90 14.03
N ALA A 341 -17.07 -6.57 14.72
CA ALA A 341 -15.70 -6.73 14.24
C ALA A 341 -15.64 -7.46 12.88
N ALA A 342 -14.77 -6.97 12.00
CA ALA A 342 -14.55 -7.55 10.69
C ALA A 342 -13.70 -8.83 10.76
N THR A 343 -13.87 -9.73 9.80
CA THR A 343 -12.90 -10.81 9.57
C THR A 343 -11.70 -10.30 8.76
N LEU A 344 -10.56 -10.98 8.87
CA LEU A 344 -9.43 -10.77 7.95
C LEU A 344 -9.79 -11.00 6.46
N ASP A 345 -10.86 -11.76 6.17
CA ASP A 345 -11.35 -11.95 4.80
C ASP A 345 -12.08 -10.70 4.26
N GLN A 346 -12.79 -9.97 5.12
CA GLN A 346 -13.33 -8.64 4.82
C GLN A 346 -12.22 -7.58 4.71
N ALA A 347 -11.24 -7.58 5.61
CA ALA A 347 -10.10 -6.67 5.56
C ALA A 347 -9.26 -6.88 4.28
N ALA A 348 -8.96 -8.13 3.92
CA ALA A 348 -8.34 -8.46 2.63
C ALA A 348 -9.17 -7.95 1.45
N SER A 349 -10.51 -8.08 1.50
CA SER A 349 -11.39 -7.56 0.45
C SER A 349 -11.36 -6.04 0.32
N TYR A 350 -11.19 -5.30 1.43
CA TYR A 350 -10.92 -3.87 1.41
C TYR A 350 -9.56 -3.56 0.78
N TRP A 351 -8.48 -4.23 1.19
CA TRP A 351 -7.15 -4.03 0.60
C TRP A 351 -7.13 -4.24 -0.92
N LEU A 352 -7.88 -5.24 -1.41
CA LEU A 352 -8.06 -5.48 -2.83
C LEU A 352 -8.78 -4.33 -3.56
N SER A 353 -9.72 -3.65 -2.89
CA SER A 353 -10.45 -2.50 -3.45
C SER A 353 -9.60 -1.22 -3.60
N VAL A 354 -8.48 -1.13 -2.88
CA VAL A 354 -7.52 -0.01 -2.94
C VAL A 354 -6.15 -0.42 -3.52
N ALA A 355 -6.04 -1.64 -4.07
CA ALA A 355 -4.77 -2.24 -4.47
C ALA A 355 -3.97 -1.42 -5.49
N ASP A 356 -4.64 -0.67 -6.37
CA ASP A 356 -3.99 0.13 -7.41
C ASP A 356 -3.35 1.42 -6.86
N GLU A 357 -3.69 1.84 -5.63
CA GLU A 357 -2.99 2.91 -4.90
C GLU A 357 -1.75 2.39 -4.17
N LEU A 358 -1.72 1.08 -3.88
CA LEU A 358 -0.68 0.40 -3.11
C LEU A 358 0.47 -0.08 -4.03
N LYS A 359 0.14 -0.66 -5.18
CA LYS A 359 1.11 -1.19 -6.15
C LYS A 359 2.12 -0.11 -6.57
N GLY A 360 3.41 -0.44 -6.53
CA GLY A 360 4.50 0.51 -6.78
C GLY A 360 4.92 1.34 -5.55
N GLN A 361 4.27 1.17 -4.39
CA GLN A 361 4.64 1.83 -3.14
C GLN A 361 5.39 0.90 -2.16
N GLU A 362 5.85 -0.27 -2.60
CA GLU A 362 6.43 -1.32 -1.73
C GLU A 362 7.70 -0.87 -0.98
N ASN A 363 8.42 0.14 -1.48
CA ASN A 363 9.55 0.78 -0.76
C ASN A 363 9.11 1.67 0.42
N HIS A 364 7.85 2.10 0.46
CA HIS A 364 7.34 3.15 1.34
C HIS A 364 6.18 2.68 2.24
N VAL A 365 5.51 1.60 1.86
CA VAL A 365 4.24 1.14 2.46
C VAL A 365 4.36 -0.31 2.93
N VAL A 366 3.91 -0.55 4.15
CA VAL A 366 3.68 -1.86 4.76
C VAL A 366 2.18 -2.05 4.91
N ILE A 367 1.66 -3.24 4.57
CA ILE A 367 0.22 -3.54 4.69
C ILE A 367 0.01 -4.41 5.93
N ASN A 368 -0.52 -3.81 6.99
CA ASN A 368 -0.94 -4.50 8.20
C ASN A 368 -2.33 -5.11 7.94
N LEU A 369 -2.46 -6.44 7.98
CA LEU A 369 -3.61 -7.16 7.42
C LEU A 369 -4.96 -6.68 7.99
N GLY A 370 -4.99 -6.44 9.30
CA GLY A 370 -6.02 -5.73 10.06
C GLY A 370 -5.59 -5.67 11.52
N ASN A 371 -6.01 -4.64 12.27
CA ASN A 371 -5.68 -4.47 13.68
C ASN A 371 -6.24 -5.61 14.52
N GLU A 372 -5.43 -6.13 15.45
CA GLU A 372 -5.83 -7.04 16.53
C GLU A 372 -6.94 -8.05 16.13
N PRO A 373 -6.72 -8.86 15.09
CA PRO A 373 -7.82 -9.39 14.28
C PRO A 373 -8.63 -10.52 14.93
N PHE A 374 -8.40 -10.81 16.20
CA PHE A 374 -9.13 -11.79 17.02
C PHE A 374 -9.16 -11.35 18.50
N GLY A 375 -10.29 -11.60 19.16
CA GLY A 375 -10.50 -11.37 20.60
C GLY A 375 -9.98 -12.51 21.48
N ASN A 376 -10.57 -12.66 22.67
CA ASN A 376 -10.24 -13.69 23.66
C ASN A 376 -11.02 -15.01 23.51
N ASP A 377 -12.06 -15.07 22.67
CA ASP A 377 -12.71 -16.35 22.36
C ASP A 377 -11.70 -17.35 21.78
N GLN A 378 -11.43 -18.41 22.54
CA GLN A 378 -10.38 -19.39 22.24
C GLN A 378 -10.70 -20.23 20.99
N GLN A 379 -11.99 -20.45 20.67
CA GLN A 379 -12.38 -21.22 19.49
C GLN A 379 -12.20 -20.40 18.22
N VAL A 380 -12.50 -19.09 18.29
CA VAL A 380 -12.30 -18.13 17.21
C VAL A 380 -10.79 -17.86 17.02
N SER A 381 -10.05 -17.56 18.09
CA SER A 381 -8.61 -17.28 18.04
C SER A 381 -7.74 -18.48 17.63
N ALA A 382 -8.18 -19.72 17.88
CA ALA A 382 -7.53 -20.91 17.34
C ALA A 382 -7.51 -20.96 15.79
N THR A 383 -8.34 -20.14 15.11
CA THR A 383 -8.35 -20.03 13.63
C THR A 383 -7.40 -18.96 13.09
N TRP A 384 -6.70 -18.20 13.95
CA TRP A 384 -5.78 -17.11 13.55
C TRP A 384 -4.81 -17.53 12.44
N THR A 385 -4.16 -18.69 12.58
CA THR A 385 -3.15 -19.19 11.64
C THR A 385 -3.71 -19.37 10.22
N SER A 386 -4.91 -19.97 10.09
CA SER A 386 -5.50 -20.28 8.79
C SER A 386 -6.15 -19.06 8.15
N ALA A 387 -6.82 -18.21 8.93
CA ALA A 387 -7.40 -16.96 8.46
C ALA A 387 -6.32 -15.98 7.97
N THR A 388 -5.24 -15.81 8.73
CA THR A 388 -4.10 -14.95 8.36
C THR A 388 -3.40 -15.47 7.11
N SER A 389 -3.14 -16.77 7.03
CA SER A 389 -2.57 -17.42 5.84
C SER A 389 -3.44 -17.22 4.59
N LYS A 390 -4.77 -17.30 4.73
CA LYS A 390 -5.72 -17.07 3.63
C LYS A 390 -5.72 -15.61 3.18
N ALA A 391 -5.70 -14.66 4.12
CA ALA A 391 -5.65 -13.22 3.81
C ALA A 391 -4.35 -12.86 3.05
N ILE A 392 -3.20 -13.34 3.53
CA ILE A 392 -1.90 -13.21 2.84
C ILE A 392 -1.98 -13.77 1.42
N THR A 393 -2.48 -14.99 1.26
CA THR A 393 -2.57 -15.67 -0.05
C THR A 393 -3.37 -14.83 -1.05
N ARG A 394 -4.55 -14.33 -0.67
CA ARG A 394 -5.40 -13.47 -1.51
C ARG A 394 -4.72 -12.16 -1.93
N LEU A 395 -3.92 -11.56 -1.06
CA LEU A 395 -3.19 -10.32 -1.37
C LEU A 395 -2.06 -10.59 -2.38
N ARG A 396 -1.34 -11.71 -2.23
CA ARG A 396 -0.29 -12.14 -3.17
C ARG A 396 -0.85 -12.51 -4.54
N GLU A 397 -1.98 -13.23 -4.58
CA GLU A 397 -2.70 -13.58 -5.82
C GLU A 397 -3.11 -12.33 -6.63
N ALA A 398 -3.52 -11.26 -5.96
CA ALA A 398 -3.84 -9.97 -6.59
C ALA A 398 -2.60 -9.10 -6.94
N GLY A 399 -1.39 -9.61 -6.69
CA GLY A 399 -0.13 -9.00 -7.06
C GLY A 399 0.42 -7.94 -6.09
N LEU A 400 -0.03 -7.89 -4.83
CA LEU A 400 0.54 -6.99 -3.81
C LEU A 400 1.84 -7.60 -3.25
N ARG A 401 2.97 -6.92 -3.46
CA ARG A 401 4.33 -7.44 -3.17
C ARG A 401 4.99 -6.84 -1.93
N HIS A 402 4.28 -5.95 -1.25
CA HIS A 402 4.67 -5.24 -0.03
C HIS A 402 5.12 -6.19 1.08
N LEU A 403 5.90 -5.67 2.01
CA LEU A 403 5.96 -6.25 3.35
C LEU A 403 4.54 -6.28 3.93
N LEU A 404 4.08 -7.46 4.31
CA LEU A 404 2.83 -7.63 5.06
C LEU A 404 3.15 -7.64 6.55
N MET A 405 2.26 -7.09 7.37
CA MET A 405 2.34 -7.13 8.83
C MET A 405 1.12 -7.89 9.38
N ALA A 406 1.38 -8.91 10.20
CA ALA A 406 0.35 -9.75 10.80
C ALA A 406 0.31 -9.54 12.31
N ASP A 407 -0.78 -8.96 12.80
CA ASP A 407 -1.02 -8.74 14.24
C ASP A 407 -1.49 -10.04 14.91
N ALA A 408 -1.11 -10.20 16.17
CA ALA A 408 -1.49 -11.33 17.00
C ALA A 408 -3.00 -11.42 17.31
N PRO A 409 -3.50 -12.61 17.70
CA PRO A 409 -4.82 -12.76 18.31
C PRO A 409 -4.81 -12.30 19.77
N MET A 410 -5.95 -12.43 20.45
CA MET A 410 -6.12 -12.03 21.86
C MET A 410 -5.87 -10.52 22.05
N TRP A 411 -6.51 -9.69 21.21
CA TRP A 411 -6.34 -8.23 21.19
C TRP A 411 -4.86 -7.82 21.00
N GLY A 412 -4.17 -8.49 20.07
CA GLY A 412 -2.74 -8.25 19.77
C GLY A 412 -1.76 -8.69 20.86
N GLN A 413 -2.22 -9.01 22.07
CA GLN A 413 -1.35 -9.34 23.21
C GLN A 413 -0.86 -10.78 23.21
N ASP A 414 -1.47 -11.68 22.44
CA ASP A 414 -1.05 -13.09 22.29
C ASP A 414 -0.81 -13.85 23.62
N TRP A 415 -1.60 -13.61 24.67
CA TRP A 415 -1.37 -14.22 25.99
C TRP A 415 -1.43 -15.76 26.01
N GLN A 416 -2.03 -16.38 24.98
CA GLN A 416 -2.00 -17.83 24.74
C GLN A 416 -0.86 -18.31 23.83
N ASN A 417 0.00 -17.41 23.36
CA ASN A 417 1.15 -17.67 22.50
C ASN A 417 0.79 -18.31 21.15
N ILE A 418 -0.42 -18.05 20.64
CA ILE A 418 -0.95 -18.59 19.39
C ILE A 418 -0.15 -18.05 18.21
N MET A 419 0.12 -16.74 18.16
CA MET A 419 1.00 -16.17 17.14
C MET A 419 2.44 -16.67 17.34
N ARG A 420 2.98 -16.59 18.56
CA ARG A 420 4.35 -17.03 18.88
C ARG A 420 4.66 -18.45 18.37
N ASP A 421 3.74 -19.39 18.60
CA ASP A 421 3.96 -20.81 18.29
C ASP A 421 3.56 -21.19 16.85
N ASN A 422 2.79 -20.34 16.14
CA ASN A 422 2.30 -20.64 14.77
C ASN A 422 2.78 -19.67 13.68
N ALA A 423 3.45 -18.57 14.01
CA ALA A 423 3.93 -17.57 13.05
C ALA A 423 4.83 -18.17 11.94
N ALA A 424 5.61 -19.21 12.24
CA ALA A 424 6.39 -19.93 11.24
C ALA A 424 5.52 -20.58 10.15
N ALA A 425 4.32 -21.06 10.48
CA ALA A 425 3.38 -21.61 9.51
C ALA A 425 2.77 -20.51 8.62
N VAL A 426 2.45 -19.34 9.19
CA VAL A 426 1.97 -18.17 8.45
C VAL A 426 3.04 -17.64 7.49
N LEU A 427 4.31 -17.57 7.92
CA LEU A 427 5.42 -17.17 7.05
C LEU A 427 5.71 -18.20 5.93
N ASN A 428 5.48 -19.48 6.18
CA ASN A 428 5.52 -20.52 5.14
C ASN A 428 4.33 -20.42 4.17
N ALA A 429 3.19 -19.90 4.62
CA ALA A 429 2.01 -19.68 3.79
C ALA A 429 2.12 -18.45 2.87
N ASP A 430 3.02 -17.49 3.16
CA ASP A 430 3.38 -16.43 2.22
C ASP A 430 4.33 -16.95 1.12
N PRO A 431 3.91 -17.01 -0.16
CA PRO A 431 4.78 -17.43 -1.26
C PRO A 431 6.01 -16.54 -1.49
N GLN A 432 5.99 -15.27 -1.04
CA GLN A 432 7.16 -14.40 -1.07
C GLN A 432 8.00 -14.46 0.21
N ARG A 433 7.52 -15.19 1.24
CA ARG A 433 8.04 -15.19 2.63
C ARG A 433 8.27 -13.77 3.17
N ASN A 434 7.44 -12.81 2.79
CA ASN A 434 7.61 -11.39 3.07
C ASN A 434 6.54 -10.84 4.04
N THR A 435 6.50 -11.45 5.22
CA THR A 435 5.58 -11.08 6.32
C THR A 435 6.38 -10.88 7.61
N VAL A 436 6.14 -9.75 8.29
CA VAL A 436 6.61 -9.46 9.66
C VAL A 436 5.46 -9.64 10.64
N PHE A 437 5.77 -10.06 11.87
CA PHE A 437 4.78 -10.25 12.92
C PHE A 437 4.71 -9.05 13.85
N SER A 438 3.54 -8.81 14.44
CA SER A 438 3.24 -7.65 15.26
C SER A 438 2.56 -8.08 16.56
N VAL A 439 3.21 -7.77 17.69
CA VAL A 439 2.68 -7.98 19.04
C VAL A 439 2.33 -6.62 19.65
N HIS A 440 1.20 -6.54 20.33
CA HIS A 440 0.77 -5.34 21.04
C HIS A 440 1.04 -5.56 22.53
N MET A 441 1.86 -4.70 23.14
CA MET A 441 2.34 -4.92 24.51
C MET A 441 1.65 -3.97 25.49
N TYR A 442 0.50 -4.41 25.99
CA TYR A 442 -0.23 -3.79 27.09
C TYR A 442 -0.06 -4.66 28.37
N GLY A 443 -1.08 -4.78 29.24
CA GLY A 443 -0.94 -5.33 30.59
C GLY A 443 -0.48 -6.80 30.69
N VAL A 444 -0.49 -7.56 29.59
CA VAL A 444 0.11 -8.91 29.51
C VAL A 444 1.65 -8.89 29.62
N TYR A 445 2.27 -7.72 29.48
CA TYR A 445 3.72 -7.52 29.44
C TYR A 445 4.18 -6.54 30.55
N ASP A 446 3.69 -6.74 31.77
CA ASP A 446 4.03 -5.94 32.95
C ASP A 446 5.40 -6.30 33.58
N THR A 447 6.02 -7.41 33.17
CA THR A 447 7.41 -7.72 33.58
C THR A 447 8.39 -7.88 32.42
N ALA A 448 9.64 -7.50 32.72
CA ALA A 448 10.80 -7.75 31.89
C ALA A 448 10.99 -9.23 31.47
N ALA A 449 10.43 -10.19 32.21
CA ALA A 449 10.54 -11.60 31.92
C ALA A 449 9.63 -12.03 30.76
N GLU A 450 8.35 -11.63 30.74
CA GLU A 450 7.45 -11.91 29.60
C GLU A 450 7.97 -11.29 28.31
N ILE A 451 8.35 -9.99 28.36
CA ILE A 451 8.88 -9.24 27.21
C ILE A 451 10.10 -9.95 26.62
N THR A 452 11.06 -10.34 27.47
CA THR A 452 12.29 -11.01 27.05
C THR A 452 12.00 -12.39 26.47
N ALA A 453 11.15 -13.20 27.13
CA ALA A 453 10.79 -14.53 26.67
C ALA A 453 10.07 -14.51 25.31
N TYR A 454 9.18 -13.53 25.08
CA TYR A 454 8.46 -13.39 23.82
C TYR A 454 9.41 -12.99 22.67
N PHE A 455 10.29 -12.00 22.90
CA PHE A 455 11.30 -11.60 21.92
C PHE A 455 12.30 -12.73 21.60
N ASP A 456 12.77 -13.46 22.62
CA ASP A 456 13.74 -14.53 22.44
C ASP A 456 13.14 -15.74 21.71
N ALA A 457 11.83 -16.01 21.86
CA ALA A 457 11.13 -17.03 21.09
C ALA A 457 11.09 -16.71 19.58
N PHE A 458 10.76 -15.46 19.19
CA PHE A 458 10.81 -15.03 17.79
C PHE A 458 12.23 -15.06 17.21
N GLN A 459 13.22 -14.66 18.01
CA GLN A 459 14.63 -14.73 17.62
C GLN A 459 15.09 -16.19 17.42
N ALA A 460 14.71 -17.12 18.31
CA ALA A 460 15.01 -18.54 18.19
C ALA A 460 14.33 -19.19 16.97
N ALA A 461 13.09 -18.78 16.66
CA ALA A 461 12.37 -19.18 15.45
C ALA A 461 12.91 -18.55 14.15
N ASN A 462 13.85 -17.58 14.24
CA ASN A 462 14.36 -16.78 13.13
C ASN A 462 13.24 -16.07 12.35
N LEU A 463 12.29 -15.48 13.09
CA LEU A 463 11.17 -14.70 12.59
C LEU A 463 11.35 -13.21 12.93
N SER A 464 10.84 -12.33 12.08
CA SER A 464 10.88 -10.87 12.33
C SER A 464 9.67 -10.43 13.14
N LEU A 465 9.90 -9.52 14.09
CA LEU A 465 8.91 -9.03 15.05
C LEU A 465 8.98 -7.50 15.19
N VAL A 466 7.82 -6.88 15.32
CA VAL A 466 7.63 -5.47 15.68
C VAL A 466 6.68 -5.41 16.87
N VAL A 467 6.89 -4.47 17.80
CA VAL A 467 5.89 -4.07 18.78
C VAL A 467 4.97 -3.05 18.11
N GLY A 468 3.82 -3.51 17.59
CA GLY A 468 2.91 -2.72 16.76
C GLY A 468 2.19 -1.61 17.53
N GLU A 469 1.95 -1.87 18.81
CA GLU A 469 1.41 -0.94 19.80
C GLU A 469 1.97 -1.26 21.19
N PHE A 470 2.11 -0.24 22.03
CA PHE A 470 2.31 -0.36 23.47
C PHE A 470 2.04 0.97 24.18
N GLY A 471 1.84 0.92 25.49
CA GLY A 471 1.64 2.06 26.39
C GLY A 471 2.62 2.10 27.56
N HIS A 472 2.27 2.86 28.59
CA HIS A 472 2.99 3.04 29.87
C HIS A 472 2.11 2.83 31.11
N ASN A 473 0.86 2.43 30.87
CA ASN A 473 -0.23 2.17 31.81
C ASN A 473 -1.36 1.55 30.96
N HIS A 474 -2.13 0.58 31.47
CA HIS A 474 -3.35 0.11 30.79
C HIS A 474 -4.39 -0.45 31.77
N SER A 475 -5.61 -0.71 31.28
CA SER A 475 -6.73 -1.18 32.12
C SER A 475 -6.62 -2.63 32.60
N ASP A 476 -5.69 -3.40 32.03
CA ASP A 476 -5.41 -4.82 32.34
C ASP A 476 -4.04 -5.06 33.02
N GLY A 477 -3.17 -4.04 33.11
CA GLY A 477 -1.84 -4.12 33.74
C GLY A 477 -0.98 -2.89 33.45
N ASP A 478 0.21 -2.82 34.05
CA ASP A 478 1.14 -1.68 33.93
C ASP A 478 2.35 -2.10 33.05
N PRO A 479 2.37 -1.80 31.74
CA PRO A 479 3.34 -2.40 30.81
C PRO A 479 4.76 -1.88 31.06
N ASP A 480 5.77 -2.77 31.10
CA ASP A 480 7.17 -2.38 31.30
C ASP A 480 7.78 -1.79 30.00
N GLU A 481 7.34 -0.58 29.68
CA GLU A 481 7.71 0.23 28.52
C GLU A 481 9.21 0.57 28.49
N ASN A 482 9.87 0.53 29.65
CA ASN A 482 11.31 0.62 29.82
C ASN A 482 12.01 -0.62 29.24
N THR A 483 11.58 -1.83 29.64
CA THR A 483 12.14 -3.06 29.10
C THR A 483 11.73 -3.28 27.64
N ILE A 484 10.49 -3.00 27.24
CA ILE A 484 10.05 -3.08 25.83
C ILE A 484 11.02 -2.32 24.93
N MET A 485 11.24 -1.03 25.22
CA MET A 485 12.09 -0.16 24.40
C MET A 485 13.57 -0.55 24.47
N ALA A 486 14.07 -0.94 25.64
CA ALA A 486 15.47 -1.36 25.81
C ALA A 486 15.79 -2.69 25.11
N GLN A 487 14.94 -3.71 25.26
CA GLN A 487 15.15 -5.04 24.69
C GLN A 487 14.89 -5.05 23.18
N ALA A 488 13.93 -4.26 22.69
CA ALA A 488 13.74 -4.04 21.26
C ALA A 488 14.92 -3.29 20.63
N GLN A 489 15.49 -2.29 21.32
CA GLN A 489 16.70 -1.61 20.87
C GLN A 489 17.93 -2.54 20.86
N ALA A 490 18.08 -3.42 21.87
CA ALA A 490 19.17 -4.38 21.94
C ALA A 490 19.12 -5.46 20.85
N ARG A 491 17.92 -5.89 20.44
CA ARG A 491 17.71 -6.91 19.38
C ARG A 491 17.53 -6.34 17.98
N GLY A 492 17.35 -5.02 17.84
CA GLY A 492 17.04 -4.38 16.55
C GLY A 492 15.59 -4.59 16.09
N LEU A 493 14.66 -4.91 17.01
CA LEU A 493 13.24 -5.04 16.73
C LEU A 493 12.60 -3.66 16.56
N GLY A 494 11.56 -3.57 15.74
CA GLY A 494 10.76 -2.35 15.58
C GLY A 494 9.83 -2.11 16.77
N TYR A 495 9.47 -0.85 17.04
CA TYR A 495 8.38 -0.49 17.95
C TYR A 495 7.62 0.74 17.46
N LEU A 496 6.33 0.81 17.81
CA LEU A 496 5.40 1.88 17.45
C LEU A 496 4.53 2.22 18.68
N GLY A 497 4.62 3.45 19.19
CA GLY A 497 3.87 3.85 20.40
C GLY A 497 2.40 4.11 20.09
N TRP A 498 1.49 3.69 20.98
CA TRP A 498 0.08 4.09 20.92
C TRP A 498 -0.17 5.25 21.91
N SER A 499 -0.73 6.38 21.49
CA SER A 499 -0.89 6.89 20.11
C SER A 499 -0.78 8.42 20.08
N TRP A 500 -0.65 9.03 18.89
CA TRP A 500 -0.32 10.45 18.77
C TRP A 500 -1.23 11.38 19.60
N SER A 501 -2.54 11.33 19.32
CA SER A 501 -3.59 11.98 20.13
C SER A 501 -4.96 11.47 19.68
N GLY A 502 -5.99 11.66 20.52
CA GLY A 502 -7.40 11.39 20.20
C GLY A 502 -7.97 10.12 20.82
N ASN A 503 -7.35 9.60 21.87
CA ASN A 503 -7.93 8.51 22.67
C ASN A 503 -9.20 8.99 23.41
N SER A 504 -10.11 8.06 23.71
CA SER A 504 -11.31 8.37 24.51
C SER A 504 -10.96 8.57 25.99
N SER A 505 -11.89 9.10 26.78
CA SER A 505 -11.68 9.45 28.20
C SER A 505 -11.18 8.29 29.08
N GLU A 506 -11.45 7.06 28.67
CA GLU A 506 -11.14 5.83 29.40
C GLU A 506 -9.69 5.38 29.21
N VAL A 507 -9.06 5.78 28.09
CA VAL A 507 -7.67 5.43 27.70
C VAL A 507 -6.85 6.66 27.30
N GLY A 508 -7.32 7.87 27.64
CA GLY A 508 -6.71 9.16 27.30
C GLY A 508 -5.30 9.37 27.87
N TYR A 509 -4.87 8.56 28.82
CA TYR A 509 -3.48 8.51 29.30
C TYR A 509 -2.49 7.96 28.25
N LEU A 510 -2.97 7.40 27.13
CA LEU A 510 -2.17 6.95 25.99
C LEU A 510 -1.96 8.03 24.91
N ASP A 511 -2.56 9.22 25.01
CA ASP A 511 -2.20 10.34 24.14
C ASP A 511 -0.73 10.72 24.35
N LEU A 512 0.06 10.81 23.27
CA LEU A 512 1.44 11.32 23.32
C LEU A 512 1.46 12.86 23.37
N VAL A 513 0.47 13.53 22.76
CA VAL A 513 0.26 14.98 22.89
C VAL A 513 -1.19 15.33 23.19
N ASP A 514 -1.41 16.38 23.98
CA ASP A 514 -2.75 16.93 24.18
C ASP A 514 -3.31 17.47 22.85
N SER A 515 -4.51 17.04 22.45
CA SER A 515 -5.29 17.69 21.39
C SER A 515 -4.55 17.88 20.05
N PHE A 516 -3.69 16.92 19.68
CA PHE A 516 -2.82 16.94 18.49
C PHE A 516 -1.73 18.04 18.46
N ASP A 517 -1.51 18.79 19.54
CA ASP A 517 -0.56 19.91 19.61
C ASP A 517 0.88 19.43 19.94
N PRO A 518 1.85 19.52 19.00
CA PRO A 518 3.23 19.06 19.23
C PRO A 518 3.99 19.86 20.30
N ALA A 519 3.47 21.00 20.77
CA ALA A 519 4.03 21.75 21.89
C ALA A 519 3.55 21.24 23.26
N ARG A 520 2.59 20.31 23.30
CA ARG A 520 1.95 19.80 24.53
C ARG A 520 2.11 18.30 24.70
N LEU A 521 3.36 17.86 24.92
CA LEU A 521 3.64 16.48 25.29
C LEU A 521 2.99 16.11 26.62
N THR A 522 2.37 14.94 26.66
CA THR A 522 1.97 14.29 27.92
C THR A 522 3.20 13.67 28.59
N PRO A 523 3.10 13.19 29.85
CA PRO A 523 4.19 12.41 30.46
C PRO A 523 4.59 11.18 29.62
N TRP A 524 3.63 10.56 28.93
CA TRP A 524 3.88 9.46 27.99
C TRP A 524 4.62 9.95 26.74
N GLY A 525 4.17 11.05 26.14
CA GLY A 525 4.84 11.69 25.01
C GLY A 525 6.31 11.98 25.28
N GLU A 526 6.61 12.61 26.43
CA GLU A 526 7.98 12.91 26.85
C GLU A 526 8.79 11.61 27.03
N ARG A 527 8.24 10.62 27.73
CA ARG A 527 8.89 9.32 27.97
C ARG A 527 9.19 8.55 26.68
N PHE A 528 8.23 8.49 25.76
CA PHE A 528 8.32 7.70 24.52
C PHE A 528 9.21 8.38 23.46
N LEU A 529 9.04 9.69 23.25
CA LEU A 529 9.69 10.42 22.17
C LEU A 529 11.08 10.92 22.55
N ASN A 530 11.24 11.46 23.77
CA ASN A 530 12.48 12.11 24.22
C ASN A 530 13.28 11.28 25.24
N GLY A 531 12.63 10.34 25.95
CA GLY A 531 13.25 9.53 27.00
C GLY A 531 14.22 8.43 26.52
N PRO A 532 14.80 7.65 27.46
CA PRO A 532 15.78 6.61 27.16
C PRO A 532 15.26 5.54 26.18
N ASN A 533 16.10 5.16 25.21
CA ASN A 533 15.77 4.34 24.04
C ASN A 533 14.65 4.92 23.14
N GLY A 534 14.18 6.14 23.41
CA GLY A 534 13.08 6.81 22.72
C GLY A 534 13.34 7.17 21.26
N VAL A 535 12.29 7.63 20.60
CA VAL A 535 12.28 7.88 19.15
C VAL A 535 13.39 8.86 18.73
N ARG A 536 13.57 9.98 19.45
CA ARG A 536 14.65 10.94 19.16
C ARG A 536 16.06 10.36 19.33
N GLN A 537 16.24 9.35 20.18
CA GLN A 537 17.55 8.76 20.47
C GLN A 537 17.91 7.62 19.51
N THR A 538 16.92 6.82 19.09
CA THR A 538 17.17 5.54 18.41
C THR A 538 16.69 5.48 16.96
N SER A 539 15.81 6.40 16.54
CA SER A 539 15.28 6.42 15.16
C SER A 539 16.36 6.74 14.13
N LYS A 540 16.26 6.06 12.99
CA LYS A 540 17.05 6.31 11.77
C LYS A 540 16.09 6.35 10.60
N GLU A 541 16.18 7.39 9.78
CA GLU A 541 15.37 7.48 8.57
C GLU A 541 15.67 6.32 7.61
N ALA A 542 14.65 5.81 6.93
CA ALA A 542 14.81 4.80 5.89
C ALA A 542 15.72 5.33 4.77
N THR A 543 16.68 4.53 4.31
CA THR A 543 17.66 4.90 3.29
C THR A 543 17.06 5.13 1.90
N ILE A 544 15.82 4.70 1.64
CA ILE A 544 15.01 5.15 0.50
C ILE A 544 14.80 6.68 0.48
N TYR A 545 14.73 7.31 1.66
CA TYR A 545 14.68 8.77 1.82
C TYR A 545 16.07 9.37 2.15
N GLY A 546 16.96 8.59 2.77
CA GLY A 546 18.23 9.02 3.36
C GLY A 546 19.50 8.51 2.69
N GLY A 547 19.44 8.03 1.45
CA GLY A 547 20.60 7.50 0.71
C GLY A 547 21.70 8.55 0.51
N SER A 548 22.97 8.11 0.49
CA SER A 548 24.14 9.01 0.47
C SER A 548 24.48 9.60 -0.91
N GLY A 549 23.46 10.00 -1.67
CA GLY A 549 23.57 10.98 -2.73
C GLY A 549 22.75 12.19 -2.32
N THR A 550 23.29 13.40 -2.46
CA THR A 550 22.40 14.54 -2.66
C THR A 550 21.60 14.24 -3.92
N ASP A 551 20.28 14.31 -3.82
CA ASP A 551 19.47 14.31 -5.03
C ASP A 551 19.82 15.59 -5.81
N THR A 552 20.44 15.43 -6.97
CA THR A 552 20.91 16.51 -7.84
C THR A 552 20.18 16.51 -9.19
N GLN A 553 19.25 15.58 -9.39
CA GLN A 553 18.45 15.54 -10.59
C GLN A 553 17.24 16.48 -10.39
N PRO A 554 17.05 17.49 -11.24
CA PRO A 554 15.87 18.33 -11.16
C PRO A 554 14.64 17.60 -11.73
N PRO A 555 13.43 17.91 -11.20
CA PRO A 555 12.18 17.45 -11.79
C PRO A 555 12.05 17.75 -13.28
N SER A 556 11.24 16.97 -13.98
CA SER A 556 10.90 17.24 -15.38
C SER A 556 10.23 18.60 -15.54
N THR A 557 10.62 19.33 -16.59
CA THR A 557 10.08 20.65 -16.93
C THR A 557 8.56 20.58 -17.11
N PRO A 558 7.75 21.40 -16.41
CA PRO A 558 6.31 21.46 -16.64
C PRO A 558 5.98 21.84 -18.08
N ASP A 559 4.88 21.28 -18.61
CA ASP A 559 4.29 21.73 -19.87
C ASP A 559 3.95 23.23 -19.86
N THR A 560 3.83 23.83 -21.06
CA THR A 560 3.30 25.19 -21.22
C THR A 560 1.95 25.31 -20.49
N PRO A 561 1.81 26.18 -19.47
CA PRO A 561 0.58 26.24 -18.69
C PRO A 561 -0.62 26.70 -19.54
N ALA A 562 -1.80 26.15 -19.28
CA ALA A 562 -3.05 26.67 -19.79
C ALA A 562 -3.52 27.87 -18.95
N VAL A 563 -4.18 28.84 -19.59
CA VAL A 563 -4.79 30.00 -18.92
C VAL A 563 -6.31 29.88 -18.98
N SER A 564 -6.97 30.17 -17.86
CA SER A 564 -8.43 30.19 -17.71
C SER A 564 -8.86 31.29 -16.73
N ALA A 565 -10.18 31.48 -16.57
CA ALA A 565 -10.78 32.39 -15.58
C ALA A 565 -10.19 33.82 -15.56
N VAL A 566 -9.82 34.35 -16.74
CA VAL A 566 -9.21 35.68 -16.87
C VAL A 566 -10.25 36.77 -16.62
N THR A 567 -9.97 37.65 -15.67
CA THR A 567 -10.80 38.82 -15.34
C THR A 567 -10.04 40.12 -15.65
N ALA A 568 -10.54 41.26 -15.19
CA ALA A 568 -9.78 42.51 -15.22
C ALA A 568 -8.59 42.53 -14.24
N THR A 569 -8.58 41.66 -13.21
CA THR A 569 -7.60 41.71 -12.11
C THR A 569 -7.03 40.34 -11.68
N SER A 570 -7.37 39.25 -12.38
CA SER A 570 -6.91 37.88 -12.07
C SER A 570 -6.81 36.99 -13.31
N ALA A 571 -6.06 35.89 -13.20
CA ALA A 571 -6.05 34.78 -14.16
C ALA A 571 -5.68 33.46 -13.45
N THR A 572 -6.28 32.34 -13.87
CA THR A 572 -5.96 31.01 -13.33
C THR A 572 -5.11 30.23 -14.32
N LEU A 573 -3.99 29.69 -13.83
CA LEU A 573 -3.03 28.87 -14.54
C LEU A 573 -3.20 27.40 -14.13
N THR A 574 -3.13 26.48 -15.09
CA THR A 574 -3.08 25.03 -14.85
C THR A 574 -2.04 24.34 -15.73
N TRP A 575 -1.45 23.23 -15.27
CA TRP A 575 -0.42 22.49 -16.01
C TRP A 575 -0.46 20.98 -15.71
N THR A 576 0.26 20.19 -16.50
CA THR A 576 0.50 18.76 -16.23
C THR A 576 1.45 18.59 -15.03
N ALA A 577 1.27 17.56 -14.22
CA ALA A 577 2.18 17.28 -13.11
C ALA A 577 3.56 16.87 -13.63
N SER A 578 4.61 17.52 -13.12
CA SER A 578 6.00 17.09 -13.30
C SER A 578 6.26 15.77 -12.57
N THR A 579 7.25 15.05 -13.08
CA THR A 579 7.78 13.79 -12.54
C THR A 579 9.20 13.99 -12.05
N ASP A 580 9.63 13.16 -11.11
CA ASP A 580 10.93 13.25 -10.46
C ASP A 580 11.34 11.87 -9.90
N ASN A 581 12.63 11.67 -9.62
CA ASN A 581 13.17 10.42 -9.06
C ASN A 581 12.92 10.24 -7.56
N VAL A 582 12.72 11.32 -6.79
CA VAL A 582 12.33 11.26 -5.37
C VAL A 582 10.92 11.81 -5.16
N GLY A 583 10.60 12.98 -5.73
CA GLY A 583 9.25 13.53 -5.78
C GLY A 583 9.17 15.05 -5.82
N VAL A 584 8.26 15.56 -6.66
CA VAL A 584 7.94 17.00 -6.78
C VAL A 584 7.17 17.48 -5.54
N THR A 585 7.71 18.46 -4.82
CA THR A 585 7.07 19.07 -3.63
C THR A 585 6.26 20.33 -3.94
N GLY A 586 6.37 20.84 -5.18
CA GLY A 586 5.52 21.91 -5.68
C GLY A 586 6.12 22.64 -6.87
N TYR A 587 5.56 23.82 -7.12
CA TYR A 587 5.85 24.64 -8.28
C TYR A 587 6.04 26.10 -7.89
N ASP A 588 6.84 26.82 -8.67
CA ASP A 588 7.02 28.27 -8.61
C ASP A 588 6.46 28.90 -9.88
N VAL A 589 5.64 29.93 -9.72
CA VAL A 589 4.91 30.61 -10.80
C VAL A 589 5.50 32.00 -11.03
N PHE A 590 5.92 32.28 -12.26
CA PHE A 590 6.57 33.53 -12.64
C PHE A 590 5.72 34.32 -13.64
N ARG A 591 5.68 35.64 -13.48
CA ARG A 591 4.96 36.59 -14.34
C ARG A 591 5.91 37.63 -14.92
N ALA A 592 5.74 37.97 -16.19
CA ALA A 592 6.31 39.16 -16.82
C ALA A 592 5.18 40.01 -17.45
N PRO A 593 5.28 41.35 -17.43
CA PRO A 593 4.35 42.21 -18.16
C PRO A 593 4.65 42.24 -19.67
N GLY A 594 3.65 42.60 -20.47
CA GLY A 594 3.77 42.84 -21.91
C GLY A 594 3.79 41.56 -22.76
N ALA A 595 3.36 41.69 -24.02
CA ALA A 595 3.39 40.59 -25.00
C ALA A 595 4.82 40.18 -25.41
N SER A 596 5.81 41.05 -25.21
CA SER A 596 7.23 40.77 -25.41
C SER A 596 8.09 41.72 -24.55
N GLY A 597 9.32 41.31 -24.23
CA GLY A 597 10.22 42.07 -23.35
C GLY A 597 9.79 42.12 -21.89
N GLY A 598 10.68 42.58 -21.01
CA GLY A 598 10.44 42.61 -19.56
C GLY A 598 10.74 41.28 -18.84
N THR A 599 11.18 41.40 -17.59
CA THR A 599 11.70 40.30 -16.76
C THR A 599 10.58 39.50 -16.09
N PHE A 600 10.77 38.18 -15.99
CA PHE A 600 9.92 37.30 -15.18
C PHE A 600 10.27 37.42 -13.69
N GLY A 601 9.31 37.80 -12.86
CA GLY A 601 9.40 37.77 -11.40
C GLY A 601 8.51 36.68 -10.81
N LEU A 602 8.91 36.08 -9.70
CA LEU A 602 8.09 35.13 -8.93
C LEU A 602 6.85 35.86 -8.40
N VAL A 603 5.66 35.34 -8.67
CA VAL A 603 4.38 35.87 -8.13
C VAL A 603 3.80 35.00 -7.02
N GLY A 604 4.15 33.72 -6.99
CA GLY A 604 3.80 32.81 -5.92
C GLY A 604 4.24 31.38 -6.20
N SER A 605 3.92 30.50 -5.27
CA SER A 605 4.25 29.08 -5.33
C SER A 605 3.03 28.26 -4.89
N THR A 606 2.95 27.01 -5.34
CA THR A 606 1.83 26.10 -5.03
C THR A 606 2.34 24.66 -4.84
N GLY A 607 1.59 23.83 -4.11
CA GLY A 607 1.83 22.38 -4.00
C GLY A 607 1.04 21.55 -5.03
N THR A 608 0.12 22.18 -5.77
CA THR A 608 -0.74 21.54 -6.79
C THR A 608 -0.43 22.10 -8.18
N THR A 609 -0.99 21.50 -9.23
CA THR A 609 -0.77 21.95 -10.61
C THR A 609 -1.71 23.08 -11.06
N THR A 610 -2.10 23.94 -10.11
CA THR A 610 -2.97 25.10 -10.34
C THR A 610 -2.58 26.29 -9.47
N TYR A 611 -2.71 27.50 -10.02
CA TYR A 611 -2.46 28.76 -9.33
C TYR A 611 -3.32 29.88 -9.91
N THR A 612 -4.00 30.64 -9.06
CA THR A 612 -4.75 31.84 -9.46
C THR A 612 -3.96 33.09 -9.08
N ASP A 613 -3.44 33.78 -10.08
CA ASP A 613 -2.78 35.07 -9.90
C ASP A 613 -3.82 36.19 -9.80
N THR A 614 -3.53 37.20 -8.97
CA THR A 614 -4.46 38.27 -8.59
C THR A 614 -3.74 39.62 -8.44
N GLY A 615 -4.50 40.71 -8.35
CA GLY A 615 -3.94 42.06 -8.32
C GLY A 615 -3.38 42.52 -9.67
N LEU A 616 -3.79 41.88 -10.77
CA LEU A 616 -3.41 42.28 -12.11
C LEU A 616 -4.00 43.64 -12.48
N THR A 617 -3.31 44.37 -13.35
CA THR A 617 -3.84 45.58 -13.99
C THR A 617 -4.76 45.16 -15.15
N ALA A 618 -5.84 45.90 -15.36
CA ALA A 618 -6.80 45.63 -16.42
C ALA A 618 -6.27 46.05 -17.81
N SER A 619 -6.88 45.54 -18.89
CA SER A 619 -6.45 45.77 -20.28
C SER A 619 -4.96 45.46 -20.54
N THR A 620 -4.34 44.61 -19.73
CA THR A 620 -2.88 44.42 -19.69
C THR A 620 -2.52 42.98 -20.04
N THR A 621 -1.60 42.83 -20.99
CA THR A 621 -1.01 41.53 -21.33
C THR A 621 0.07 41.15 -20.32
N TYR A 622 0.01 39.91 -19.85
CA TYR A 622 0.99 39.25 -19.02
C TYR A 622 1.43 37.94 -19.66
N ARG A 623 2.67 37.53 -19.37
CA ARG A 623 3.25 36.26 -19.75
C ARG A 623 3.59 35.47 -18.51
N TYR A 624 3.35 34.16 -18.54
CA TYR A 624 3.57 33.25 -17.42
C TYR A 624 4.43 32.06 -17.80
N GLN A 625 5.24 31.61 -16.86
CA GLN A 625 6.01 30.37 -16.92
C GLN A 625 6.08 29.74 -15.52
N VAL A 626 6.20 28.42 -15.46
CA VAL A 626 6.21 27.64 -14.22
C VAL A 626 7.43 26.73 -14.20
N ARG A 627 8.00 26.48 -13.02
CA ARG A 627 8.99 25.40 -12.81
C ARG A 627 8.56 24.51 -11.64
N ALA A 628 8.94 23.25 -11.66
CA ALA A 628 8.79 22.33 -10.55
C ALA A 628 10.00 22.38 -9.59
N ARG A 629 9.81 21.93 -8.36
CA ARG A 629 10.87 21.72 -7.35
C ARG A 629 10.62 20.42 -6.56
N ASP A 630 11.70 19.80 -6.09
CA ASP A 630 11.67 18.56 -5.28
C ASP A 630 11.83 18.84 -3.76
N ALA A 631 12.22 17.84 -2.98
CA ALA A 631 12.48 17.93 -1.53
C ALA A 631 13.94 18.24 -1.15
N ALA A 632 14.88 18.09 -2.08
CA ALA A 632 16.30 18.42 -1.91
C ALA A 632 16.63 19.88 -2.27
N GLY A 633 15.76 20.52 -3.06
CA GLY A 633 15.86 21.92 -3.49
C GLY A 633 16.29 22.10 -4.94
N ASN A 634 16.36 21.04 -5.77
CA ASN A 634 16.57 21.26 -7.19
C ASN A 634 15.30 21.83 -7.83
N VAL A 635 15.47 22.47 -8.98
CA VAL A 635 14.40 23.11 -9.72
C VAL A 635 14.49 22.73 -11.19
N SER A 636 13.36 22.44 -11.80
CA SER A 636 13.29 22.19 -13.25
C SER A 636 13.69 23.44 -14.04
N ALA A 637 13.91 23.28 -15.35
CA ALA A 637 13.83 24.42 -16.24
C ALA A 637 12.41 25.03 -16.19
N HIS A 638 12.26 26.27 -16.63
CA HIS A 638 10.94 26.87 -16.79
C HIS A 638 10.21 26.24 -17.98
N SER A 639 8.89 26.13 -17.84
CA SER A 639 7.95 25.72 -18.87
C SER A 639 8.03 26.59 -20.12
N GLY A 640 7.33 26.16 -21.18
CA GLY A 640 6.93 27.08 -22.24
C GLY A 640 6.12 28.26 -21.68
N VAL A 641 6.19 29.40 -22.37
CA VAL A 641 5.54 30.65 -21.93
C VAL A 641 4.13 30.73 -22.46
N VAL A 642 3.14 30.92 -21.58
CA VAL A 642 1.76 31.25 -21.96
C VAL A 642 1.48 32.74 -21.80
N THR A 643 0.55 33.29 -22.58
CA THR A 643 0.15 34.70 -22.55
C THR A 643 -1.31 34.85 -22.13
N ALA A 644 -1.60 35.79 -21.25
CA ALA A 644 -2.96 36.19 -20.86
C ALA A 644 -3.11 37.71 -20.98
N THR A 645 -4.21 38.20 -21.55
CA THR A 645 -4.56 39.62 -21.53
C THR A 645 -5.77 39.80 -20.63
N THR A 646 -5.64 40.61 -19.58
CA THR A 646 -6.75 40.89 -18.66
C THR A 646 -7.89 41.60 -19.36
N GLY A 647 -9.11 41.37 -18.87
CA GLY A 647 -10.31 42.05 -19.33
C GLY A 647 -10.21 43.57 -19.19
N ALA A 648 -11.01 44.29 -19.97
CA ALA A 648 -11.01 45.75 -19.96
C ALA A 648 -11.35 46.31 -18.57
N GLY A 649 -10.71 47.42 -18.19
CA GLY A 649 -10.86 48.03 -16.87
C GLY A 649 -12.25 48.60 -16.59
N GLY A 650 -13.12 47.76 -16.04
CA GLY A 650 -14.33 48.16 -15.31
C GLY A 650 -14.34 47.45 -13.97
N GLY A 651 -14.43 48.22 -12.87
CA GLY A 651 -14.34 47.70 -11.51
C GLY A 651 -15.40 46.66 -11.14
N THR A 652 -15.12 45.87 -10.10
CA THR A 652 -15.90 44.72 -9.60
C THR A 652 -17.21 45.11 -8.90
N GLY A 653 -18.01 45.96 -9.53
CA GLY A 653 -19.40 46.23 -9.16
C GLY A 653 -20.39 45.46 -10.04
N PRO A 654 -21.68 45.37 -9.66
CA PRO A 654 -22.72 44.71 -10.44
C PRO A 654 -23.14 45.50 -11.69
N CYS A 655 -22.53 46.67 -11.94
CA CYS A 655 -22.87 47.52 -13.07
C CYS A 655 -21.67 48.23 -13.71
N LYS A 656 -21.76 48.45 -15.01
CA LYS A 656 -20.98 49.46 -15.77
C LYS A 656 -21.92 50.57 -16.23
N VAL A 657 -21.45 51.81 -16.25
CA VAL A 657 -22.16 52.98 -16.75
C VAL A 657 -21.28 53.74 -17.72
N THR A 658 -21.77 53.95 -18.94
CA THR A 658 -21.19 54.93 -19.88
C THR A 658 -22.04 56.19 -19.89
N TYR A 659 -21.42 57.36 -19.98
CA TYR A 659 -22.08 58.67 -19.94
C TYR A 659 -21.51 59.58 -21.02
N SER A 660 -22.36 60.19 -21.82
CA SER A 660 -21.99 61.27 -22.74
C SER A 660 -22.95 62.45 -22.61
N ALA A 661 -22.43 63.67 -22.79
CA ALA A 661 -23.23 64.89 -22.67
C ALA A 661 -22.83 65.96 -23.72
N PRO A 662 -23.15 65.76 -25.02
CA PRO A 662 -22.96 66.79 -26.03
C PRO A 662 -23.62 68.13 -25.65
N ILE A 663 -22.83 69.20 -25.73
CA ILE A 663 -23.22 70.57 -25.40
C ILE A 663 -23.80 71.26 -26.65
N TRP A 664 -24.83 72.08 -26.46
CA TRP A 664 -25.47 72.86 -27.51
C TRP A 664 -25.92 74.25 -27.01
N GLY A 665 -26.55 75.03 -27.88
CA GLY A 665 -27.13 76.34 -27.51
C GLY A 665 -26.11 77.37 -27.03
N GLY A 666 -24.90 77.36 -27.60
CA GLY A 666 -23.84 78.32 -27.23
C GLY A 666 -23.18 78.10 -25.87
N GLY A 667 -23.44 76.96 -25.20
CA GLY A 667 -22.80 76.61 -23.93
C GLY A 667 -23.68 76.79 -22.69
N GLY A 668 -25.01 76.87 -22.86
CA GLY A 668 -25.98 76.86 -21.74
C GLY A 668 -26.73 75.54 -21.57
N GLY A 669 -26.72 74.65 -22.58
CA GLY A 669 -27.50 73.41 -22.60
C GLY A 669 -26.68 72.19 -23.00
N PHE A 670 -27.14 71.01 -22.59
CA PHE A 670 -26.60 69.71 -23.00
C PHE A 670 -27.69 68.64 -23.10
N THR A 671 -27.37 67.56 -23.80
CA THR A 671 -28.19 66.34 -23.83
C THR A 671 -27.37 65.19 -23.25
N ALA A 672 -27.77 64.64 -22.10
CA ALA A 672 -27.13 63.47 -21.53
C ALA A 672 -27.72 62.18 -22.10
N SER A 673 -26.83 61.27 -22.47
CA SER A 673 -27.12 59.86 -22.77
C SER A 673 -26.34 58.99 -21.80
N VAL A 674 -27.02 58.08 -21.12
CA VAL A 674 -26.44 57.20 -20.09
C VAL A 674 -26.83 55.76 -20.39
N THR A 675 -25.86 54.87 -20.54
CA THR A 675 -26.11 53.44 -20.73
C THR A 675 -25.65 52.69 -19.49
N ILE A 676 -26.58 51.93 -18.90
CA ILE A 676 -26.36 51.07 -17.74
C ILE A 676 -26.27 49.63 -18.23
N THR A 677 -25.17 48.94 -17.93
CA THR A 677 -24.97 47.51 -18.19
C THR A 677 -24.94 46.75 -16.86
N ASN A 678 -25.70 45.66 -16.73
CA ASN A 678 -25.56 44.74 -15.61
C ASN A 678 -24.32 43.86 -15.84
N THR A 679 -23.27 44.04 -15.04
CA THR A 679 -22.03 43.23 -15.09
C THR A 679 -22.00 42.10 -14.06
N GLY A 680 -23.08 41.93 -13.29
CA GLY A 680 -23.28 40.81 -12.38
C GLY A 680 -23.77 39.54 -13.09
N THR A 681 -23.70 38.41 -12.38
CA THR A 681 -24.12 37.08 -12.86
C THR A 681 -25.63 36.80 -12.68
N SER A 682 -26.38 37.71 -12.07
CA SER A 682 -27.82 37.56 -11.81
C SER A 682 -28.62 38.73 -12.40
N PRO A 683 -29.89 38.53 -12.84
CA PRO A 683 -30.73 39.63 -13.31
C PRO A 683 -31.03 40.64 -12.19
N VAL A 684 -30.87 41.93 -12.50
CA VAL A 684 -31.39 43.02 -11.67
C VAL A 684 -32.88 43.18 -11.98
N ASN A 685 -33.74 43.20 -10.95
CA ASN A 685 -35.17 43.37 -11.08
C ASN A 685 -35.62 44.62 -10.31
N GLY A 686 -35.94 45.68 -11.06
CA GLY A 686 -36.06 47.04 -10.54
C GLY A 686 -34.67 47.67 -10.40
N TRP A 687 -34.47 48.86 -10.97
CA TRP A 687 -33.22 49.59 -10.84
C TRP A 687 -33.42 51.09 -10.64
N THR A 688 -32.57 51.66 -9.80
CA THR A 688 -32.37 53.10 -9.63
C THR A 688 -30.89 53.40 -9.75
N LEU A 689 -30.55 54.21 -10.76
CA LEU A 689 -29.22 54.80 -10.93
C LEU A 689 -29.16 56.10 -10.10
N ALA A 690 -28.05 56.33 -9.39
CA ALA A 690 -27.80 57.58 -8.69
C ALA A 690 -26.40 58.13 -9.02
N PHE A 691 -26.28 59.46 -9.11
CA PHE A 691 -25.04 60.20 -9.34
C PHE A 691 -25.20 61.66 -8.88
N THR A 692 -24.12 62.43 -8.81
CA THR A 692 -24.17 63.83 -8.32
C THR A 692 -23.47 64.79 -9.28
N TYR A 693 -24.16 65.89 -9.61
CA TYR A 693 -23.59 67.03 -10.32
C TYR A 693 -22.99 68.04 -9.34
N THR A 694 -21.73 68.43 -9.58
CA THR A 694 -20.94 69.25 -8.65
C THR A 694 -20.68 70.69 -9.13
N ARG A 695 -21.12 71.06 -10.34
CA ARG A 695 -20.93 72.39 -10.94
C ARG A 695 -22.26 73.07 -11.29
N GLY A 696 -23.29 72.81 -10.50
CA GLY A 696 -24.60 73.46 -10.63
C GLY A 696 -25.41 73.03 -11.85
N GLN A 697 -25.09 71.88 -12.45
CA GLN A 697 -25.85 71.35 -13.58
C GLN A 697 -27.26 70.91 -13.14
N ARG A 698 -28.27 71.21 -13.95
CA ARG A 698 -29.68 70.90 -13.68
C ARG A 698 -30.29 70.00 -14.77
N VAL A 699 -31.07 69.02 -14.34
CA VAL A 699 -31.84 68.14 -15.21
C VAL A 699 -33.11 68.86 -15.67
N THR A 700 -33.33 68.97 -16.97
CA THR A 700 -34.55 69.51 -17.57
C THR A 700 -35.52 68.36 -17.84
N LEU A 701 -36.63 68.32 -17.11
CA LEU A 701 -37.68 67.31 -17.31
C LEU A 701 -38.62 67.68 -18.48
N PRO A 702 -39.21 66.70 -19.19
CA PRO A 702 -39.03 65.26 -19.01
C PRO A 702 -37.74 64.71 -19.63
N GLY A 703 -37.16 63.69 -18.98
CA GLY A 703 -36.19 62.79 -19.60
C GLY A 703 -36.88 61.58 -20.26
N TRP A 704 -36.09 60.64 -20.77
CA TRP A 704 -36.55 59.39 -21.38
C TRP A 704 -35.84 58.16 -20.81
N GLY A 705 -36.52 57.01 -20.84
CA GLY A 705 -36.02 55.73 -20.34
C GLY A 705 -36.03 55.56 -18.81
N ALA A 706 -36.16 56.66 -18.05
CA ALA A 706 -36.28 56.65 -16.59
C ALA A 706 -37.18 57.79 -16.08
N THR A 707 -37.70 57.64 -14.86
CA THR A 707 -38.19 58.77 -14.06
C THR A 707 -37.01 59.40 -13.34
N PHE A 708 -36.77 60.69 -13.56
CA PHE A 708 -35.63 61.43 -12.98
C PHE A 708 -36.09 62.37 -11.86
N VAL A 709 -35.30 62.42 -10.78
CA VAL A 709 -35.43 63.39 -9.69
C VAL A 709 -34.06 64.03 -9.44
N GLN A 710 -34.01 65.33 -9.19
CA GLN A 710 -32.80 66.02 -8.75
C GLN A 710 -33.08 66.86 -7.51
N SER A 711 -32.14 66.84 -6.56
CA SER A 711 -32.14 67.65 -5.35
C SER A 711 -31.35 68.96 -5.53
N ASP A 712 -31.60 69.96 -4.67
CA ASP A 712 -30.90 71.25 -4.74
C ASP A 712 -29.38 71.12 -4.64
N SER A 713 -28.88 70.19 -3.83
CA SER A 713 -27.46 69.85 -3.67
C SER A 713 -26.82 69.20 -4.92
N GLY A 714 -27.60 68.90 -5.95
CA GLY A 714 -27.12 68.39 -7.23
C GLY A 714 -27.14 66.87 -7.39
N ALA A 715 -27.52 66.12 -6.34
CA ALA A 715 -27.70 64.67 -6.44
C ALA A 715 -28.94 64.33 -7.28
N VAL A 716 -28.76 63.42 -8.25
CA VAL A 716 -29.75 62.94 -9.21
C VAL A 716 -30.02 61.46 -8.97
N THR A 717 -31.29 61.06 -9.04
CA THR A 717 -31.72 59.67 -9.17
C THR A 717 -32.51 59.46 -10.45
N ALA A 718 -32.36 58.29 -11.06
CA ALA A 718 -33.07 57.86 -12.25
C ALA A 718 -33.57 56.42 -12.05
N THR A 719 -34.89 56.25 -11.94
CA THR A 719 -35.53 54.96 -11.66
C THR A 719 -36.20 54.40 -12.92
N ASN A 720 -36.17 53.08 -13.07
CA ASN A 720 -36.73 52.37 -14.22
C ASN A 720 -38.23 52.68 -14.45
N LEU A 721 -38.65 52.52 -15.70
CA LEU A 721 -40.05 52.47 -16.09
C LEU A 721 -40.55 51.01 -16.05
N SER A 722 -41.85 50.80 -16.17
CA SER A 722 -42.48 49.46 -16.08
C SER A 722 -41.98 48.45 -17.12
N TRP A 723 -41.47 48.92 -18.26
CA TRP A 723 -41.05 48.09 -19.40
C TRP A 723 -39.54 47.81 -19.47
N ASN A 724 -38.71 48.46 -18.66
CA ASN A 724 -37.24 48.24 -18.62
C ASN A 724 -36.70 47.91 -17.22
N GLY A 725 -37.55 47.52 -16.27
CA GLY A 725 -37.14 47.22 -14.90
C GLY A 725 -36.24 45.99 -14.73
N THR A 726 -36.34 44.99 -15.61
CA THR A 726 -35.48 43.80 -15.57
C THR A 726 -34.27 43.95 -16.49
N LEU A 727 -33.08 43.80 -15.92
CA LEU A 727 -31.80 43.85 -16.63
C LEU A 727 -31.03 42.54 -16.38
N ALA A 728 -31.09 41.61 -17.34
CA ALA A 728 -30.38 40.32 -17.27
C ALA A 728 -28.85 40.50 -17.22
N SER A 729 -28.12 39.44 -16.87
CA SER A 729 -26.64 39.46 -16.87
C SER A 729 -26.11 39.87 -18.26
N ASN A 730 -25.16 40.81 -18.29
CA ASN A 730 -24.60 41.47 -19.48
C ASN A 730 -25.61 42.25 -20.36
N ALA A 731 -26.89 42.34 -19.98
CA ALA A 731 -27.85 43.19 -20.67
C ALA A 731 -27.60 44.67 -20.33
N SER A 732 -27.98 45.55 -21.27
CA SER A 732 -27.84 47.00 -21.12
C SER A 732 -29.14 47.73 -21.41
N THR A 733 -29.36 48.87 -20.75
CA THR A 733 -30.45 49.80 -21.01
C THR A 733 -29.92 51.22 -21.09
N SER A 734 -30.55 52.07 -21.91
CA SER A 734 -30.10 53.44 -22.15
C SER A 734 -31.20 54.44 -21.81
N ILE A 735 -30.81 55.49 -21.11
CA ILE A 735 -31.68 56.58 -20.63
C ILE A 735 -31.06 57.92 -21.02
N GLY A 736 -31.83 59.00 -20.95
CA GLY A 736 -31.29 60.32 -21.22
C GLY A 736 -32.22 61.46 -20.83
N PHE A 737 -31.67 62.67 -20.90
CA PHE A 737 -32.36 63.90 -20.54
C PHE A 737 -31.65 65.10 -21.16
N ASN A 738 -32.38 66.21 -21.33
CA ASN A 738 -31.74 67.51 -21.56
C ASN A 738 -31.39 68.15 -20.20
N GLY A 739 -30.42 69.04 -20.19
CA GLY A 739 -30.02 69.75 -18.98
C GLY A 739 -29.34 71.08 -19.26
N THR A 740 -29.16 71.88 -18.22
CA THR A 740 -28.47 73.17 -18.24
C THR A 740 -27.30 73.19 -17.25
N TYR A 741 -26.33 74.07 -17.44
CA TYR A 741 -25.17 74.19 -16.55
C TYR A 741 -24.61 75.61 -16.50
N ASN A 742 -23.85 75.92 -15.45
CA ASN A 742 -23.18 77.20 -15.28
C ASN A 742 -21.66 77.01 -15.37
N GLY A 743 -21.02 77.66 -16.34
CA GLY A 743 -19.56 77.66 -16.51
C GLY A 743 -19.02 76.39 -17.17
N SER A 744 -19.06 75.24 -16.49
CA SER A 744 -18.52 73.97 -17.02
C SER A 744 -19.41 72.77 -16.74
N ASN A 745 -19.39 71.79 -17.65
CA ASN A 745 -20.18 70.56 -17.56
C ASN A 745 -19.28 69.30 -17.49
N PRO A 746 -18.57 69.06 -16.36
CA PRO A 746 -17.90 67.79 -16.16
C PRO A 746 -18.92 66.65 -16.02
N ALA A 747 -18.59 65.48 -16.57
CA ALA A 747 -19.35 64.26 -16.33
C ALA A 747 -19.34 63.89 -14.82
N PRO A 748 -20.37 63.21 -14.30
CA PRO A 748 -20.36 62.71 -12.92
C PRO A 748 -19.19 61.76 -12.69
N ALA A 749 -18.46 61.94 -11.59
CA ALA A 749 -17.25 61.17 -11.28
C ALA A 749 -17.54 59.74 -10.75
N SER A 750 -18.78 59.47 -10.34
CA SER A 750 -19.22 58.17 -9.84
C SER A 750 -20.71 57.98 -10.06
N PHE A 751 -21.11 56.71 -10.17
CA PHE A 751 -22.49 56.26 -10.31
C PHE A 751 -22.73 55.05 -9.41
N THR A 752 -23.95 54.88 -8.90
CA THR A 752 -24.37 53.66 -8.20
C THR A 752 -25.68 53.13 -8.78
N LEU A 753 -25.84 51.81 -8.91
CA LEU A 753 -27.08 51.13 -9.26
C LEU A 753 -27.60 50.38 -8.02
N ASN A 754 -28.81 50.72 -7.55
CA ASN A 754 -29.39 50.17 -6.32
C ASN A 754 -28.42 50.27 -5.11
N GLY A 755 -27.69 51.39 -5.01
CA GLY A 755 -26.68 51.63 -3.96
C GLY A 755 -25.30 50.99 -4.21
N SER A 756 -25.17 50.04 -5.13
CA SER A 756 -23.88 49.43 -5.49
C SER A 756 -23.12 50.31 -6.48
N THR A 757 -21.84 50.59 -6.22
CA THR A 757 -20.98 51.38 -7.13
C THR A 757 -20.82 50.73 -8.50
N CYS A 758 -20.97 51.52 -9.56
CA CYS A 758 -20.73 51.10 -10.94
C CYS A 758 -19.35 51.50 -11.43
N ALA A 759 -18.80 50.70 -12.35
CA ALA A 759 -17.67 51.12 -13.16
C ALA A 759 -18.08 52.23 -14.13
N VAL A 760 -17.36 53.35 -14.15
CA VAL A 760 -17.47 54.36 -15.22
C VAL A 760 -16.67 53.87 -16.44
N GLY A 761 -17.19 53.96 -17.66
CA GLY A 761 -16.40 53.60 -18.85
C GLY A 761 -17.09 53.75 -20.19
#